data_AF-A0A944PJL6-F1
#
_entry.id   AF-A0A944PJL6-F1
#
_cell.length_a   1.000
_cell.length_b   1.000
_cell.length_c   1.000
_cell.angle_alpha   90.00
_cell.angle_beta   90.00
_cell.angle_gamma   90.00
#
_symmetry.space_group_name_H-M   'P 1'
#
loop_
_entity.id
_entity.type
_entity.pdbx_description
1 polymer ?
#
loop_
_entity_poly.entity_id
_entity_poly.type
_entity_poly.pdbx_seq_one_letter_code
_entity_poly.pdbx_strand_id
1 'polypeptide(L)'
;GDPDGKAPGADPAPPRRRGTPLRLPRAASLDDPLALMRSLRPVGRRNIGGPGEELDEQLTVERSIERMVLTPVLRPAESRWLDVALVVDGHHSMLLWTDLVEEVRGLLARSGVFRDVRTWQLTGTGPGGTPMVTRGRGAPPRNPLELADPAGRRLILVLSDTVAGGWREAPLRGVLRRWSAHNAVAVLNVLPERLWSRGAVRPVPFAVRADRPAAATRSWQRVPLVRRARWGGAVIPVVGIASGSLARLVRVVSGDGRWRRLACLRLDAEPAHGAAYGAAYETPGPQGPFPDPLDAVERFRANASPTAQRLAAHLAAVPLTLPVMTLVRRSLLRDSEHSHLAEVALGGLFAPWGTEQVADQAEFQFLPGVREALLGSQLRGDVAAVRELVRHRVWEYMSRHRGTGRDFTAIRVADGTEGRREVADGALPFATAARPDPGLGDHVVRVRFEPTPEPQAVGVLLSPRMVLTVGDGAGRSAIGWVRSGYREVPCRSVWWDEAAPTVFLLLADEDLVDPGAWLPAQWAEATGKRVRLRVDGSTDEGERIALTGEVLPYEGERNGELVRLSAEPEAWTHYVGAPVSREGRLAGIVHTVWRDRIVFLSGQALIEQPGFREVMTAHVRSLTEDSGICLALRADVAAGPSGWSPPAGLAGLVAAARRDAGVPGGVTSTDDGTVLLVTVPAPGALGKAGRLLAELPGVLARLRGGSGAGDPSLAVVLARGEFAAGDPPVRGPAVDEARRLVRHRGVAERLGRSDAPGTIVLVQGESLRGIGGLGHLAVEQLEPEAVRDEGAGEGSGRGPGSGSGSGSGPGSRSEPGSGSEPASGSASGPSGWICLDGPVEVARALVDAELRNDEPAVDWAQCGDGATAADPAGCIGIRLPGRRGCLAHVTASERSDYIRNLSPGSDVDLRGTTFANRLLARVLGKLRDPLTGHVRTGAAVFDRARFTDEWATVGAEFEGRVSFDRAVFDTPASFQTSRFKGTASFGRTVFRHGCAFDGSTFDRGVCFSRVDFGGTAGFTDTLFARDLDMAWAELWQRTLMSRMRVRGTANFASTVFHGRSTWSRTAFLGPASFASTVWGDAMLFDGARFEDRASFDDATFDSPAVFTATVFADGATFDRVDFAEFAEFTDVSFADPARLPEAWRALLASQTGSVTFRTPPANAAG
;
A
#
# COMPACT_ATOMS: atom_id res chain seq x y z
N GLY A 1 37.47 19.35 55.90
CA GLY A 1 36.92 18.03 55.58
C GLY A 1 35.76 17.75 56.52
N ASP A 2 34.59 17.34 56.02
CA ASP A 2 34.23 17.36 54.60
C ASP A 2 32.70 17.46 54.42
N PRO A 3 32.17 18.32 53.52
CA PRO A 3 30.74 18.60 53.42
C PRO A 3 29.98 17.68 52.44
N ASP A 4 30.68 16.90 51.61
CA ASP A 4 30.10 16.13 50.49
C ASP A 4 29.46 14.80 50.90
N GLY A 5 28.44 14.86 51.76
CA GLY A 5 27.55 13.75 52.09
C GLY A 5 26.61 13.38 50.93
N LYS A 6 27.15 12.99 49.77
CA LYS A 6 26.36 12.64 48.59
C LYS A 6 25.50 11.41 48.83
N ALA A 7 24.19 11.59 48.66
CA ALA A 7 23.23 10.49 48.54
C ALA A 7 23.59 9.57 47.35
N PRO A 8 23.22 8.28 47.38
CA PRO A 8 23.46 7.36 46.26
C PRO A 8 22.82 7.92 44.98
N GLY A 9 23.54 7.79 43.87
CA GLY A 9 23.12 8.36 42.59
C GLY A 9 21.79 7.80 42.13
N ALA A 10 20.82 8.68 41.86
CA ALA A 10 19.68 8.32 41.05
C ALA A 10 20.15 8.04 39.62
N ASP A 11 19.64 6.97 39.00
CA ASP A 11 19.92 6.67 37.60
C ASP A 11 19.59 7.88 36.70
N PRO A 12 20.41 8.16 35.67
CA PRO A 12 20.11 9.22 34.72
C PRO A 12 18.78 8.90 34.03
N ALA A 13 17.78 9.77 34.25
CA ALA A 13 16.46 9.60 33.65
C ALA A 13 16.57 9.45 32.12
N PRO A 14 15.78 8.55 31.49
CA PRO A 14 15.91 8.26 30.07
C PRO A 14 15.75 9.52 29.21
N PRO A 15 16.45 9.61 28.07
CA PRO A 15 16.49 10.83 27.26
C PRO A 15 15.09 11.17 26.72
N ARG A 16 14.49 12.22 27.28
CA ARG A 16 13.14 12.69 26.92
C ARG A 16 13.02 12.88 25.42
N ARG A 17 11.98 12.28 24.84
CA ARG A 17 11.67 12.47 23.41
C ARG A 17 11.40 13.93 23.11
N ARG A 18 11.92 14.40 21.97
CA ARG A 18 11.73 15.76 21.47
C ARG A 18 11.20 15.72 20.05
N GLY A 19 10.63 16.84 19.63
CA GLY A 19 10.09 16.99 18.28
C GLY A 19 9.86 18.43 17.87
N THR A 20 9.45 18.59 16.62
CA THR A 20 9.23 19.89 15.97
C THR A 20 7.73 20.12 15.79
N PRO A 21 7.17 21.28 16.18
CA PRO A 21 5.75 21.55 16.00
C PRO A 21 5.38 21.63 14.51
N LEU A 22 4.27 21.00 14.14
CA LEU A 22 3.76 20.93 12.78
C LEU A 22 2.30 21.41 12.75
N ARG A 23 1.93 22.22 11.76
CA ARG A 23 0.54 22.60 11.50
C ARG A 23 -0.09 21.58 10.56
N LEU A 24 -1.29 21.13 10.90
CA LEU A 24 -1.96 20.01 10.23
C LEU A 24 -3.46 20.27 10.09
N PRO A 25 -4.10 19.84 8.98
CA PRO A 25 -5.49 20.17 8.69
C PRO A 25 -6.44 19.50 9.68
N ARG A 26 -7.41 20.28 10.17
CA ARG A 26 -8.46 19.85 11.10
C ARG A 26 -9.67 19.37 10.31
N ALA A 27 -10.07 18.12 10.54
CA ALA A 27 -11.20 17.51 9.87
C ALA A 27 -12.53 18.21 10.20
N ALA A 28 -13.39 18.39 9.20
CA ALA A 28 -14.70 19.04 9.38
C ALA A 28 -15.65 18.20 10.25
N SER A 29 -16.39 18.87 11.14
CA SER A 29 -17.36 18.30 12.07
C SER A 29 -18.71 18.08 11.42
N LEU A 30 -19.22 19.08 10.69
CA LEU A 30 -20.46 19.01 9.92
C LEU A 30 -20.36 18.04 8.76
N ASP A 31 -21.37 17.19 8.59
CA ASP A 31 -21.38 16.14 7.57
C ASP A 31 -21.91 16.64 6.20
N ASP A 32 -22.89 17.54 6.16
CA ASP A 32 -23.26 18.29 4.93
C ASP A 32 -23.61 19.78 5.22
N PRO A 33 -22.63 20.69 5.11
CA PRO A 33 -22.85 22.14 5.21
C PRO A 33 -23.78 22.71 4.12
N LEU A 34 -23.81 22.14 2.92
CA LEU A 34 -24.57 22.67 1.79
C LEU A 34 -26.06 22.34 1.89
N ALA A 35 -26.44 21.12 2.28
CA ALA A 35 -27.83 20.82 2.63
C ALA A 35 -28.31 21.66 3.83
N LEU A 36 -27.43 21.96 4.78
CA LEU A 36 -27.77 22.87 5.88
C LEU A 36 -28.01 24.31 5.40
N MET A 37 -27.14 24.88 4.55
CA MET A 37 -27.39 26.19 3.92
C MET A 37 -28.66 26.17 3.05
N ARG A 38 -28.92 25.08 2.31
CA ARG A 38 -30.17 24.88 1.55
C ARG A 38 -31.40 24.83 2.47
N SER A 39 -31.30 24.23 3.66
CA SER A 39 -32.39 24.13 4.64
C SER A 39 -32.85 25.49 5.19
N LEU A 40 -31.95 26.49 5.21
CA LEU A 40 -32.21 27.86 5.66
C LEU A 40 -32.96 28.72 4.62
N ARG A 41 -32.97 28.32 3.33
CA ARG A 41 -33.59 29.09 2.23
C ARG A 41 -35.02 29.60 2.49
N PRO A 42 -35.97 28.86 3.13
CA PRO A 42 -37.35 29.33 3.32
C PRO A 42 -37.51 30.62 4.15
N VAL A 43 -36.53 30.95 5.01
CA VAL A 43 -36.49 32.23 5.74
C VAL A 43 -35.55 33.26 5.09
N GLY A 44 -34.77 32.90 4.07
CA GLY A 44 -33.85 33.79 3.34
C GLY A 44 -34.50 34.81 2.41
N ARG A 45 -35.76 35.18 2.66
CA ARG A 45 -36.49 36.20 1.90
C ARG A 45 -35.76 37.55 1.98
N ARG A 46 -35.87 38.36 0.94
CA ARG A 46 -35.51 39.78 0.95
C ARG A 46 -36.79 40.60 1.17
N ASN A 47 -36.67 41.78 1.77
CA ASN A 47 -37.75 42.74 1.90
C ASN A 47 -37.33 44.05 1.23
N ILE A 48 -38.09 44.46 0.22
CA ILE A 48 -37.94 45.75 -0.45
C ILE A 48 -38.23 46.87 0.55
N GLY A 49 -37.42 47.93 0.57
CA GLY A 49 -37.48 48.97 1.60
C GLY A 49 -36.70 48.62 2.87
N GLY A 50 -35.44 48.22 2.70
CA GLY A 50 -34.44 48.32 3.76
C GLY A 50 -34.03 49.77 4.05
N PRO A 51 -33.26 50.02 5.12
CA PRO A 51 -32.68 51.34 5.36
C PRO A 51 -31.53 51.60 4.35
N GLY A 52 -31.70 52.63 3.51
CA GLY A 52 -30.76 53.01 2.47
C GLY A 52 -31.31 52.79 1.06
N GLU A 53 -30.58 53.32 0.08
CA GLU A 53 -30.87 53.16 -1.34
C GLU A 53 -29.71 52.45 -2.03
N GLU A 54 -30.02 51.59 -3.00
CA GLU A 54 -29.04 50.90 -3.85
C GLU A 54 -29.19 51.38 -5.30
N LEU A 55 -28.11 51.31 -6.09
CA LEU A 55 -28.15 51.63 -7.50
C LEU A 55 -28.92 50.54 -8.26
N ASP A 56 -29.95 50.91 -8.99
CA ASP A 56 -30.53 50.03 -10.00
C ASP A 56 -29.64 50.10 -11.24
N GLU A 57 -28.67 49.18 -11.33
CA GLU A 57 -27.68 49.14 -12.42
C GLU A 57 -28.35 49.07 -13.80
N GLN A 58 -29.42 48.27 -13.93
CA GLN A 58 -30.18 48.10 -15.16
C GLN A 58 -30.85 49.41 -15.59
N LEU A 59 -31.67 50.02 -14.71
CA LEU A 59 -32.36 51.26 -15.03
C LEU A 59 -31.40 52.46 -15.15
N THR A 60 -30.26 52.41 -14.47
CA THR A 60 -29.16 53.38 -14.62
C THR A 60 -28.56 53.29 -16.02
N VAL A 61 -28.22 52.10 -16.51
CA VAL A 61 -27.71 51.91 -17.87
C VAL A 61 -28.75 52.37 -18.90
N GLU A 62 -30.01 51.94 -18.77
CA GLU A 62 -31.08 52.30 -19.69
C GLU A 62 -31.32 53.81 -19.76
N ARG A 63 -31.42 54.51 -18.62
CA ARG A 63 -31.54 55.99 -18.62
C ARG A 63 -30.28 56.71 -19.06
N SER A 64 -29.09 56.14 -18.82
CA SER A 64 -27.83 56.75 -19.26
C SER A 64 -27.65 56.68 -20.77
N ILE A 65 -28.15 55.60 -21.39
CA ILE A 65 -28.23 55.46 -22.85
C ILE A 65 -29.31 56.41 -23.42
N GLU A 66 -30.54 56.39 -22.87
CA GLU A 66 -31.64 57.28 -23.28
C GLU A 66 -31.24 58.75 -23.31
N ARG A 67 -30.47 59.19 -22.32
CA ARG A 67 -30.12 60.60 -22.08
C ARG A 67 -28.72 60.98 -22.54
N MET A 68 -27.94 60.01 -23.04
CA MET A 68 -26.53 60.17 -23.43
C MET A 68 -25.64 60.79 -22.32
N VAL A 69 -26.01 60.59 -21.04
CA VAL A 69 -25.28 61.09 -19.87
C VAL A 69 -25.53 60.18 -18.67
N LEU A 70 -24.48 59.87 -17.91
CA LEU A 70 -24.54 58.95 -16.76
C LEU A 70 -25.56 59.43 -15.72
N THR A 71 -26.70 58.75 -15.65
CA THR A 71 -27.87 59.13 -14.84
C THR A 71 -28.15 58.00 -13.83
N PRO A 72 -27.53 58.02 -12.64
CA PRO A 72 -27.76 56.99 -11.63
C PRO A 72 -29.22 56.97 -11.18
N VAL A 73 -29.84 55.78 -11.23
CA VAL A 73 -31.18 55.53 -10.71
C VAL A 73 -31.04 54.75 -9.42
N LEU A 74 -31.58 55.31 -8.33
CA LEU A 74 -31.59 54.66 -7.02
C LEU A 74 -32.95 53.96 -6.79
N ARG A 75 -32.91 52.85 -6.04
CA ARG A 75 -34.09 52.13 -5.55
C ARG A 75 -33.94 51.80 -4.05
N PRO A 76 -35.04 51.57 -3.31
CA PRO A 76 -34.95 51.20 -1.89
C PRO A 76 -34.20 49.88 -1.70
N ALA A 77 -33.15 49.88 -0.87
CA ALA A 77 -32.22 48.76 -0.77
C ALA A 77 -32.88 47.45 -0.31
N GLU A 78 -32.50 46.31 -0.89
CA GLU A 78 -33.05 45.01 -0.51
C GLU A 78 -32.44 44.47 0.79
N SER A 79 -33.18 44.59 1.90
CA SER A 79 -32.71 44.08 3.20
C SER A 79 -33.15 42.65 3.50
N ARG A 80 -32.32 41.89 4.21
CA ARG A 80 -32.79 40.66 4.90
C ARG A 80 -33.68 41.08 6.08
N TRP A 81 -34.81 40.38 6.25
CA TRP A 81 -35.84 40.76 7.22
C TRP A 81 -35.57 40.26 8.65
N LEU A 82 -34.80 39.18 8.81
CA LEU A 82 -34.65 38.38 10.04
C LEU A 82 -33.20 38.39 10.58
N ASP A 83 -33.03 38.66 11.87
CA ASP A 83 -31.79 38.44 12.63
C ASP A 83 -31.72 37.00 13.15
N VAL A 84 -30.51 36.48 13.43
CA VAL A 84 -30.33 35.30 14.28
C VAL A 84 -29.40 35.58 15.47
N ALA A 85 -29.81 35.11 16.65
CA ALA A 85 -28.95 35.00 17.82
C ALA A 85 -28.67 33.53 18.13
N LEU A 86 -27.43 33.10 17.91
CA LEU A 86 -26.91 31.79 18.29
C LEU A 86 -26.45 31.86 19.74
N VAL A 87 -27.07 31.08 20.62
CA VAL A 87 -26.80 31.04 22.06
C VAL A 87 -26.22 29.68 22.41
N VAL A 88 -24.91 29.61 22.63
CA VAL A 88 -24.18 28.36 22.88
C VAL A 88 -24.13 28.09 24.39
N ASP A 89 -24.51 26.89 24.82
CA ASP A 89 -24.39 26.47 26.23
C ASP A 89 -22.92 26.40 26.66
N GLY A 90 -22.61 26.95 27.83
CA GLY A 90 -21.26 27.02 28.40
C GLY A 90 -20.88 25.84 29.30
N HIS A 91 -21.71 24.80 29.41
CA HIS A 91 -21.44 23.62 30.22
C HIS A 91 -20.22 22.81 29.73
N HIS A 92 -19.48 22.14 30.63
CA HIS A 92 -18.23 21.44 30.29
C HIS A 92 -18.40 20.28 29.28
N SER A 93 -19.60 19.69 29.20
CA SER A 93 -19.92 18.68 28.18
C SER A 93 -19.93 19.26 26.74
N MET A 94 -20.11 20.59 26.60
CA MET A 94 -20.06 21.28 25.31
C MET A 94 -18.64 21.37 24.71
N LEU A 95 -17.58 21.07 25.49
CA LEU A 95 -16.18 21.04 25.00
C LEU A 95 -16.03 20.11 23.78
N LEU A 96 -16.68 18.93 23.82
CA LEU A 96 -16.70 17.92 22.76
C LEU A 96 -17.23 18.45 21.41
N TRP A 97 -17.93 19.59 21.43
CA TRP A 97 -18.67 20.15 20.31
C TRP A 97 -18.10 21.48 19.80
N THR A 98 -16.95 21.92 20.34
CA THR A 98 -16.35 23.24 20.05
C THR A 98 -16.18 23.50 18.55
N ASP A 99 -15.74 22.50 17.78
CA ASP A 99 -15.58 22.65 16.33
C ASP A 99 -16.92 22.69 15.59
N LEU A 100 -17.89 21.86 16.01
CA LEU A 100 -19.25 21.88 15.48
C LEU A 100 -19.95 23.22 15.75
N VAL A 101 -19.74 23.83 16.92
CA VAL A 101 -20.22 25.17 17.27
C VAL A 101 -19.64 26.22 16.32
N GLU A 102 -18.33 26.21 16.11
CA GLU A 102 -17.65 27.17 15.23
C GLU A 102 -18.03 26.99 13.75
N GLU A 103 -18.22 25.75 13.31
CA GLU A 103 -18.70 25.44 11.96
C GLU A 103 -20.15 25.87 11.74
N VAL A 104 -21.05 25.64 12.71
CA VAL A 104 -22.45 26.13 12.67
C VAL A 104 -22.49 27.66 12.71
N ARG A 105 -21.68 28.30 13.54
CA ARG A 105 -21.52 29.77 13.58
C ARG A 105 -21.08 30.31 12.22
N GLY A 106 -20.03 29.71 11.64
CA GLY A 106 -19.52 30.06 10.32
C GLY A 106 -20.52 29.80 9.19
N LEU A 107 -21.32 28.73 9.28
CA LEU A 107 -22.37 28.40 8.31
C LEU A 107 -23.50 29.41 8.34
N LEU A 108 -24.00 29.78 9.53
CA LEU A 108 -25.05 30.78 9.68
C LEU A 108 -24.60 32.13 9.10
N ALA A 109 -23.36 32.56 9.36
CA ALA A 109 -22.79 33.76 8.76
C ALA A 109 -22.65 33.65 7.23
N ARG A 110 -21.97 32.62 6.71
CA ARG A 110 -21.75 32.41 5.26
C ARG A 110 -23.04 32.12 4.47
N SER A 111 -24.14 31.76 5.13
CA SER A 111 -25.44 31.55 4.46
C SER A 111 -25.99 32.83 3.81
N GLY A 112 -25.64 34.01 4.34
CA GLY A 112 -26.21 35.30 3.96
C GLY A 112 -27.73 35.41 4.16
N VAL A 113 -28.37 34.43 4.82
CA VAL A 113 -29.84 34.32 4.98
C VAL A 113 -30.39 35.38 5.93
N PHE A 114 -29.61 35.71 6.96
CA PHE A 114 -29.97 36.62 8.04
C PHE A 114 -29.34 38.00 7.83
N ARG A 115 -29.96 39.03 8.41
CA ARG A 115 -29.44 40.41 8.43
C ARG A 115 -28.23 40.56 9.35
N ASP A 116 -28.25 39.85 10.47
CA ASP A 116 -27.23 39.87 11.52
C ASP A 116 -27.16 38.47 12.15
N VAL A 117 -25.95 38.03 12.50
CA VAL A 117 -25.64 36.70 13.06
C VAL A 117 -24.83 36.89 14.33
N ARG A 118 -25.50 37.07 15.47
CA ARG A 118 -24.84 37.32 16.76
C ARG A 118 -24.65 36.02 17.53
N THR A 119 -23.44 35.78 18.02
CA THR A 119 -23.12 34.63 18.88
C THR A 119 -23.00 35.08 20.33
N TRP A 120 -23.57 34.28 21.23
CA TRP A 120 -23.55 34.48 22.69
C TRP A 120 -23.21 33.15 23.37
N GLN A 121 -22.54 33.19 24.52
CA GLN A 121 -22.42 32.03 25.40
C GLN A 121 -23.44 32.15 26.55
N LEU A 122 -24.08 31.04 26.92
CA LEU A 122 -25.02 30.92 28.03
C LEU A 122 -24.31 30.25 29.21
N THR A 123 -24.01 31.02 30.24
CA THR A 123 -23.36 30.54 31.47
C THR A 123 -24.40 30.32 32.57
N GLY A 124 -24.02 29.61 33.64
CA GLY A 124 -24.94 29.32 34.75
C GLY A 124 -25.98 28.23 34.44
N THR A 125 -25.64 27.27 33.57
CA THR A 125 -26.49 26.12 33.20
C THR A 125 -26.28 24.88 34.10
N GLY A 126 -25.28 24.90 34.98
CA GLY A 126 -25.09 23.88 36.03
C GLY A 126 -26.14 23.97 37.16
N PRO A 127 -26.16 22.99 38.09
CA PRO A 127 -27.14 22.95 39.18
C PRO A 127 -27.10 24.20 40.06
N GLY A 128 -28.27 24.77 40.37
CA GLY A 128 -28.41 26.01 41.15
C GLY A 128 -27.89 27.28 40.45
N GLY A 129 -27.51 27.20 39.18
CA GLY A 129 -26.94 28.30 38.41
C GLY A 129 -27.96 29.38 38.06
N THR A 130 -27.54 30.65 38.14
CA THR A 130 -28.30 31.76 37.55
C THR A 130 -27.89 31.91 36.08
N PRO A 131 -28.80 31.73 35.10
CA PRO A 131 -28.46 31.78 33.70
C PRO A 131 -28.12 33.22 33.27
N MET A 132 -26.94 33.40 32.66
CA MET A 132 -26.45 34.68 32.13
C MET A 132 -25.92 34.52 30.71
N VAL A 133 -25.77 35.62 29.97
CA VAL A 133 -25.22 35.60 28.60
C VAL A 133 -23.97 36.45 28.46
N THR A 134 -22.98 36.01 27.68
CA THR A 134 -21.78 36.80 27.35
C THR A 134 -21.63 36.94 25.83
N ARG A 135 -20.93 37.99 25.36
CA ARG A 135 -20.52 38.12 23.95
C ARG A 135 -19.17 37.45 23.66
N GLY A 136 -18.96 36.25 24.21
CA GLY A 136 -17.72 35.46 24.05
C GLY A 136 -16.97 35.23 25.36
N ARG A 137 -15.89 34.46 25.28
CA ARG A 137 -15.09 34.01 26.43
C ARG A 137 -14.44 35.23 27.11
N GLY A 138 -14.72 35.44 28.39
CA GLY A 138 -14.20 36.58 29.18
C GLY A 138 -14.96 37.90 29.03
N ALA A 139 -15.98 38.01 28.18
CA ALA A 139 -16.83 39.21 28.11
C ALA A 139 -17.74 39.31 29.36
N PRO A 140 -18.04 40.53 29.87
CA PRO A 140 -18.84 40.70 31.08
C PRO A 140 -20.26 40.11 30.92
N PRO A 141 -20.79 39.45 31.95
CA PRO A 141 -22.07 38.76 31.87
C PRO A 141 -23.24 39.76 31.86
N ARG A 142 -24.24 39.43 31.03
CA ARG A 142 -25.38 40.27 30.67
C ARG A 142 -26.70 39.55 30.98
N ASN A 143 -27.78 40.32 31.03
CA ASN A 143 -29.10 39.78 31.29
C ASN A 143 -29.58 39.03 30.03
N PRO A 144 -29.96 37.72 30.11
CA PRO A 144 -30.47 36.97 28.96
C PRO A 144 -31.65 37.65 28.24
N LEU A 145 -32.42 38.47 28.95
CA LEU A 145 -33.56 39.18 28.38
C LEU A 145 -33.17 40.29 27.38
N GLU A 146 -31.90 40.74 27.34
CA GLU A 146 -31.37 41.64 26.30
C GLU A 146 -31.48 41.05 24.87
N LEU A 147 -31.63 39.73 24.73
CA LEU A 147 -31.79 39.09 23.43
C LEU A 147 -33.21 39.19 22.86
N ALA A 148 -34.23 39.41 23.71
CA ALA A 148 -35.63 39.42 23.29
C ALA A 148 -35.95 40.69 22.48
N ASP A 149 -36.08 40.55 21.16
CA ASP A 149 -36.60 41.61 20.30
C ASP A 149 -38.14 41.68 20.41
N PRO A 150 -38.74 42.81 20.83
CA PRO A 150 -40.20 42.98 20.84
C PRO A 150 -40.81 43.08 19.44
N ALA A 151 -40.03 43.43 18.41
CA ALA A 151 -40.51 43.52 17.02
C ALA A 151 -40.66 42.14 16.34
N GLY A 152 -40.22 41.06 16.99
CA GLY A 152 -40.33 39.69 16.48
C GLY A 152 -39.47 39.40 15.24
N ARG A 153 -38.47 40.24 14.95
CA ARG A 153 -37.59 40.15 13.78
C ARG A 153 -36.30 39.37 14.07
N ARG A 154 -36.29 38.55 15.12
CA ARG A 154 -35.15 37.71 15.52
C ARG A 154 -35.56 36.26 15.82
N LEU A 155 -34.72 35.35 15.33
CA LEU A 155 -34.71 33.94 15.67
C LEU A 155 -33.64 33.67 16.73
N ILE A 156 -34.02 33.09 17.86
CA ILE A 156 -33.09 32.68 18.93
C ILE A 156 -32.87 31.17 18.85
N LEU A 157 -31.63 30.77 18.59
CA LEU A 157 -31.22 29.37 18.44
C LEU A 157 -30.29 29.00 19.59
N VAL A 158 -30.77 28.17 20.53
CA VAL A 158 -29.97 27.70 21.67
C VAL A 158 -29.27 26.40 21.26
N LEU A 159 -27.94 26.39 21.23
CA LEU A 159 -27.10 25.26 20.84
C LEU A 159 -26.54 24.59 22.10
N SER A 160 -27.01 23.38 22.42
CA SER A 160 -26.73 22.69 23.68
C SER A 160 -26.86 21.16 23.51
N ASP A 161 -26.28 20.35 24.38
CA ASP A 161 -26.62 18.93 24.53
C ASP A 161 -27.83 18.71 25.48
N THR A 162 -28.23 19.75 26.21
CA THR A 162 -29.22 19.76 27.29
C THR A 162 -28.90 18.85 28.49
N VAL A 163 -27.63 18.44 28.66
CA VAL A 163 -27.18 17.56 29.76
C VAL A 163 -27.03 18.31 31.09
N ALA A 164 -26.76 19.62 31.06
CA ALA A 164 -26.56 20.43 32.26
C ALA A 164 -27.81 20.49 33.17
N GLY A 165 -27.61 20.36 34.48
CA GLY A 165 -28.70 20.23 35.46
C GLY A 165 -29.74 21.36 35.44
N GLY A 166 -29.29 22.60 35.19
CA GLY A 166 -30.12 23.81 35.16
C GLY A 166 -31.23 23.80 34.10
N TRP A 167 -31.17 22.92 33.08
CA TRP A 167 -32.29 22.70 32.15
C TRP A 167 -33.56 22.16 32.86
N ARG A 168 -33.41 21.48 34.00
CA ARG A 168 -34.54 21.06 34.87
C ARG A 168 -35.12 22.22 35.68
N GLU A 169 -34.38 23.30 35.89
CA GLU A 169 -34.65 24.30 36.91
C GLU A 169 -35.51 25.48 36.44
N ALA A 170 -36.14 26.15 37.40
CA ALA A 170 -37.02 27.29 37.16
C ALA A 170 -36.35 28.51 36.48
N PRO A 171 -35.09 28.91 36.80
CA PRO A 171 -34.48 30.11 36.22
C PRO A 171 -34.32 30.03 34.69
N LEU A 172 -33.71 28.97 34.17
CA LEU A 172 -33.47 28.80 32.73
C LEU A 172 -34.78 28.58 31.96
N ARG A 173 -35.72 27.81 32.51
CA ARG A 173 -37.08 27.71 31.98
C ARG A 173 -37.79 29.07 31.93
N GLY A 174 -37.58 29.92 32.94
CA GLY A 174 -38.08 31.30 32.98
C GLY A 174 -37.49 32.20 31.89
N VAL A 175 -36.22 32.04 31.54
CA VAL A 175 -35.61 32.71 30.36
C VAL A 175 -36.29 32.24 29.07
N LEU A 176 -36.38 30.93 28.83
CA LEU A 176 -37.02 30.36 27.64
C LEU A 176 -38.49 30.77 27.49
N ARG A 177 -39.27 30.85 28.59
CA ARG A 177 -40.66 31.35 28.60
C ARG A 177 -40.74 32.81 28.13
N ARG A 178 -39.78 33.67 28.51
CA ARG A 178 -39.78 35.10 28.17
C ARG A 178 -39.28 35.39 26.75
N TRP A 179 -38.28 34.64 26.27
CA TRP A 179 -37.86 34.69 24.86
C TRP A 179 -39.00 34.24 23.93
N SER A 180 -39.61 33.09 24.19
CA SER A 180 -40.67 32.52 23.32
C SER A 180 -41.99 33.29 23.31
N ALA A 181 -42.18 34.22 24.26
CA ALA A 181 -43.32 35.15 24.24
C ALA A 181 -43.22 36.23 23.15
N HIS A 182 -41.99 36.58 22.72
CA HIS A 182 -41.73 37.69 21.79
C HIS A 182 -41.04 37.25 20.49
N ASN A 183 -40.22 36.19 20.54
CA ASN A 183 -39.33 35.76 19.47
C ASN A 183 -39.64 34.31 19.04
N ALA A 184 -39.23 33.94 17.83
CA ALA A 184 -39.09 32.54 17.46
C ALA A 184 -37.88 31.96 18.23
N VAL A 185 -38.08 30.87 18.96
CA VAL A 185 -37.06 30.22 19.80
C VAL A 185 -37.02 28.73 19.50
N ALA A 186 -35.82 28.17 19.37
CA ALA A 186 -35.61 26.72 19.28
C ALA A 186 -34.33 26.30 20.00
N VAL A 187 -34.29 25.03 20.43
CA VAL A 187 -33.04 24.36 20.81
C VAL A 187 -32.54 23.56 19.60
N LEU A 188 -31.35 23.89 19.11
CA LEU A 188 -30.57 22.93 18.33
C LEU A 188 -29.85 22.04 19.33
N ASN A 189 -30.32 20.79 19.45
CA ASN A 189 -29.62 19.82 20.27
C ASN A 189 -28.47 19.22 19.47
N VAL A 190 -27.25 19.27 20.03
CA VAL A 190 -26.04 18.70 19.41
C VAL A 190 -26.07 17.16 19.40
N LEU A 191 -26.76 16.54 20.37
CA LEU A 191 -26.97 15.11 20.45
C LEU A 191 -27.91 14.63 19.32
N PRO A 192 -27.71 13.40 18.80
CA PRO A 192 -28.70 12.77 17.91
C PRO A 192 -30.03 12.54 18.64
N GLU A 193 -31.14 12.53 17.89
CA GLU A 193 -32.51 12.42 18.43
C GLU A 193 -32.73 11.16 19.31
N ARG A 194 -31.98 10.08 19.05
CA ARG A 194 -31.95 8.85 19.86
C ARG A 194 -31.38 9.01 21.27
N LEU A 195 -30.51 10.01 21.51
CA LEU A 195 -29.87 10.28 22.80
C LEU A 195 -30.54 11.41 23.61
N TRP A 196 -31.60 12.05 23.13
CA TRP A 196 -32.31 13.11 23.88
C TRP A 196 -32.99 12.62 25.17
N SER A 197 -33.01 11.32 25.41
CA SER A 197 -33.34 10.70 26.70
C SER A 197 -32.23 10.82 27.75
N ARG A 198 -30.96 11.00 27.34
CA ARG A 198 -29.80 11.24 28.23
C ARG A 198 -29.64 12.72 28.61
N GLY A 199 -30.32 13.65 27.93
CA GLY A 199 -30.40 15.05 28.36
C GLY A 199 -31.08 15.19 29.72
N ALA A 200 -30.79 16.27 30.46
CA ALA A 200 -31.45 16.58 31.73
C ALA A 200 -32.96 16.84 31.56
N VAL A 201 -33.40 17.18 30.35
CA VAL A 201 -34.81 17.34 29.96
C VAL A 201 -35.14 16.52 28.71
N ARG A 202 -36.19 15.70 28.79
CA ARG A 202 -36.65 14.85 27.67
C ARG A 202 -37.65 15.59 26.77
N PRO A 203 -37.36 15.78 25.47
CA PRO A 203 -38.33 16.33 24.51
C PRO A 203 -39.51 15.37 24.27
N VAL A 204 -40.69 15.91 23.94
CA VAL A 204 -41.91 15.14 23.61
C VAL A 204 -42.51 15.58 22.27
N PRO A 205 -43.14 14.67 21.49
CA PRO A 205 -43.58 14.98 20.13
C PRO A 205 -44.88 15.80 20.08
N PHE A 206 -44.85 16.87 19.29
CA PHE A 206 -45.99 17.73 18.95
C PHE A 206 -46.11 17.87 17.42
N ALA A 207 -47.33 18.02 16.93
CA ALA A 207 -47.57 18.72 15.67
C ALA A 207 -47.67 20.22 15.98
N VAL A 208 -46.93 21.06 15.27
CA VAL A 208 -46.93 22.52 15.44
C VAL A 208 -47.15 23.23 14.10
N ARG A 209 -47.68 24.45 14.15
CA ARG A 209 -47.98 25.30 12.98
C ARG A 209 -47.88 26.78 13.35
N ALA A 210 -47.38 27.60 12.42
CA ALA A 210 -47.32 29.05 12.57
C ALA A 210 -47.83 29.73 11.30
N ASP A 211 -48.69 30.72 11.48
CA ASP A 211 -49.47 31.35 10.40
C ASP A 211 -48.90 32.72 9.99
N ARG A 212 -47.77 33.13 10.59
CA ARG A 212 -47.03 34.35 10.26
C ARG A 212 -45.51 34.09 10.33
N PRO A 213 -44.70 34.66 9.43
CA PRO A 213 -43.24 34.56 9.50
C PRO A 213 -42.69 35.09 10.82
N ALA A 214 -41.70 34.39 11.39
CA ALA A 214 -41.06 34.66 12.70
C ALA A 214 -42.03 34.83 13.89
N ALA A 215 -43.27 34.35 13.79
CA ALA A 215 -44.22 34.40 14.91
C ALA A 215 -43.61 33.81 16.19
N ALA A 216 -43.82 34.50 17.32
CA ALA A 216 -43.27 34.09 18.60
C ALA A 216 -43.70 32.67 18.97
N THR A 217 -42.78 31.83 19.44
CA THR A 217 -43.03 30.38 19.60
C THR A 217 -44.19 30.06 20.55
N ARG A 218 -44.47 30.92 21.55
CA ARG A 218 -45.64 30.81 22.44
C ARG A 218 -46.97 30.88 21.68
N SER A 219 -47.04 31.63 20.57
CA SER A 219 -48.25 31.81 19.76
C SER A 219 -48.41 30.75 18.65
N TRP A 220 -47.50 29.77 18.54
CA TRP A 220 -47.67 28.67 17.58
C TRP A 220 -48.82 27.75 18.00
N GLN A 221 -49.64 27.38 17.03
CA GLN A 221 -50.67 26.35 17.20
C GLN A 221 -49.96 25.00 17.42
N ARG A 222 -50.45 24.20 18.37
CA ARG A 222 -49.77 22.98 18.82
C ARG A 222 -50.74 21.90 19.27
N VAL A 223 -50.52 20.68 18.79
CA VAL A 223 -51.29 19.48 19.15
C VAL A 223 -50.30 18.40 19.64
N PRO A 224 -50.46 17.87 20.87
CA PRO A 224 -49.59 16.83 21.41
C PRO A 224 -49.86 15.50 20.70
N LEU A 225 -48.80 14.75 20.38
CA LEU A 225 -48.90 13.46 19.69
C LEU A 225 -48.86 12.25 20.64
N VAL A 226 -49.03 12.48 21.95
CA VAL A 226 -49.05 11.45 22.99
C VAL A 226 -50.41 11.45 23.69
N ARG A 227 -51.10 10.30 23.71
CA ARG A 227 -52.38 10.12 24.42
C ARG A 227 -52.17 10.20 25.95
N ARG A 228 -53.18 10.72 26.66
CA ARG A 228 -53.26 10.88 28.14
C ARG A 228 -52.19 11.79 28.78
N ALA A 229 -52.31 13.10 28.58
CA ALA A 229 -51.83 14.08 29.56
C ALA A 229 -52.72 15.34 29.56
N ARG A 230 -52.62 16.15 30.62
CA ARG A 230 -53.18 17.51 30.69
C ARG A 230 -52.15 18.48 30.10
N TRP A 231 -52.61 19.41 29.26
CA TRP A 231 -51.76 20.35 28.50
C TRP A 231 -52.34 21.78 28.57
N GLY A 232 -51.49 22.80 28.47
CA GLY A 232 -51.96 24.19 28.42
C GLY A 232 -50.87 25.26 28.27
N GLY A 233 -49.67 25.03 28.80
CA GLY A 233 -48.59 26.02 28.79
C GLY A 233 -47.69 26.03 27.55
N ALA A 234 -46.47 26.53 27.72
CA ALA A 234 -45.54 26.88 26.64
C ALA A 234 -44.54 25.74 26.33
N VAL A 235 -44.15 25.65 25.06
CA VAL A 235 -43.22 24.64 24.56
C VAL A 235 -42.14 25.28 23.70
N ILE A 236 -40.93 24.72 23.70
CA ILE A 236 -39.82 25.12 22.81
C ILE A 236 -39.50 23.94 21.88
N PRO A 237 -39.50 24.10 20.55
CA PRO A 237 -39.09 23.05 19.64
C PRO A 237 -37.61 22.68 19.83
N VAL A 238 -37.34 21.38 19.75
CA VAL A 238 -36.00 20.78 19.74
C VAL A 238 -35.78 20.14 18.38
N VAL A 239 -34.66 20.44 17.75
CA VAL A 239 -34.23 19.84 16.48
C VAL A 239 -32.76 19.46 16.55
N GLY A 240 -32.39 18.36 15.89
CA GLY A 240 -30.98 18.02 15.69
C GLY A 240 -30.36 18.89 14.60
N ILE A 241 -29.02 18.90 14.56
CA ILE A 241 -28.23 19.67 13.57
C ILE A 241 -28.33 19.09 12.14
N ALA A 242 -28.97 17.92 11.94
CA ALA A 242 -29.24 17.38 10.61
C ALA A 242 -30.12 18.31 9.75
N SER A 243 -29.80 18.44 8.47
CA SER A 243 -30.46 19.36 7.52
C SER A 243 -31.97 19.19 7.43
N GLY A 244 -32.47 17.95 7.44
CA GLY A 244 -33.91 17.64 7.47
C GLY A 244 -34.62 18.07 8.75
N SER A 245 -33.93 18.05 9.90
CA SER A 245 -34.46 18.52 11.18
C SER A 245 -34.49 20.04 11.25
N LEU A 246 -33.43 20.72 10.80
CA LEU A 246 -33.41 22.17 10.67
C LEU A 246 -34.46 22.65 9.65
N ALA A 247 -34.61 21.98 8.50
CA ALA A 247 -35.65 22.30 7.51
C ALA A 247 -37.08 22.19 8.07
N ARG A 248 -37.36 21.23 8.98
CA ARG A 248 -38.67 21.15 9.66
C ARG A 248 -38.94 22.39 10.51
N LEU A 249 -37.96 22.84 11.30
CA LEU A 249 -38.06 24.08 12.10
C LEU A 249 -38.20 25.32 11.20
N VAL A 250 -37.28 25.50 10.26
CA VAL A 250 -37.19 26.70 9.40
C VAL A 250 -38.47 26.92 8.61
N ARG A 251 -39.14 25.86 8.15
CA ARG A 251 -40.43 25.98 7.46
C ARG A 251 -41.54 26.50 8.38
N VAL A 252 -41.60 26.08 9.66
CA VAL A 252 -42.52 26.68 10.66
C VAL A 252 -42.17 28.15 10.89
N VAL A 253 -40.88 28.48 11.09
CA VAL A 253 -40.42 29.87 11.29
C VAL A 253 -40.72 30.76 10.07
N SER A 254 -40.74 30.19 8.85
CA SER A 254 -41.13 30.90 7.63
C SER A 254 -42.63 31.24 7.53
N GLY A 255 -43.46 30.75 8.45
CA GLY A 255 -44.91 30.98 8.47
C GLY A 255 -45.63 30.31 7.30
N ASP A 256 -45.24 29.08 6.93
CA ASP A 256 -45.82 28.38 5.77
C ASP A 256 -47.25 27.86 6.00
N GLY A 257 -47.81 28.04 7.19
CA GLY A 257 -49.17 27.66 7.55
C GLY A 257 -49.43 26.15 7.53
N ARG A 258 -48.40 25.28 7.49
CA ARG A 258 -48.54 23.82 7.45
C ARG A 258 -48.21 23.15 8.79
N TRP A 259 -48.98 22.14 9.17
CA TRP A 259 -48.69 21.32 10.35
C TRP A 259 -47.40 20.50 10.18
N ARG A 260 -46.51 20.52 11.17
CA ARG A 260 -45.20 19.85 11.14
C ARG A 260 -44.90 19.15 12.46
N ARG A 261 -44.43 17.89 12.40
CA ARG A 261 -44.03 17.11 13.59
C ARG A 261 -42.62 17.50 14.05
N LEU A 262 -42.54 18.07 15.24
CA LEU A 262 -41.31 18.40 15.96
C LEU A 262 -41.34 17.78 17.37
N ALA A 263 -40.17 17.54 17.95
CA ALA A 263 -40.06 17.34 19.39
C ALA A 263 -40.03 18.69 20.08
N CYS A 264 -40.55 18.79 21.31
CA CYS A 264 -40.53 20.03 22.09
C CYS A 264 -40.21 19.79 23.58
N LEU A 265 -39.48 20.70 24.20
CA LEU A 265 -39.41 20.83 25.66
C LEU A 265 -40.71 21.44 26.18
N ARG A 266 -41.22 20.92 27.31
CA ARG A 266 -42.31 21.54 28.08
C ARG A 266 -41.72 22.53 29.07
N LEU A 267 -42.18 23.77 29.09
CA LEU A 267 -41.69 24.77 30.05
C LEU A 267 -42.43 24.76 31.39
N ASP A 268 -43.55 24.04 31.49
CA ASP A 268 -44.49 24.01 32.62
C ASP A 268 -44.77 22.59 33.14
N ALA A 269 -43.86 21.65 32.86
CA ALA A 269 -43.83 20.36 33.55
C ALA A 269 -43.08 20.50 34.89
N GLU A 270 -43.74 20.14 36.00
CA GLU A 270 -43.06 19.86 37.26
C GLU A 270 -42.01 18.73 37.09
N PRO A 271 -40.99 18.65 37.96
CA PRO A 271 -40.01 17.57 37.92
C PRO A 271 -40.69 16.22 38.20
N ALA A 272 -40.89 15.45 37.14
CA ALA A 272 -41.43 14.09 37.22
C ALA A 272 -40.48 13.20 38.03
N HIS A 273 -40.88 12.89 39.27
CA HIS A 273 -40.22 11.90 40.09
C HIS A 273 -40.43 10.51 39.46
N GLY A 274 -39.34 9.80 39.15
CA GLY A 274 -39.40 8.42 38.66
C GLY A 274 -38.84 8.18 37.24
N ALA A 275 -37.52 8.30 37.08
CA ALA A 275 -36.72 7.49 36.14
C ALA A 275 -35.22 7.64 36.46
N ALA A 276 -34.63 6.67 37.17
CA ALA A 276 -33.26 6.74 37.68
C ALA A 276 -32.17 6.47 36.62
N TYR A 277 -32.22 7.19 35.49
CA TYR A 277 -31.18 7.19 34.45
C TYR A 277 -30.40 8.51 34.38
N GLY A 278 -30.90 9.57 35.00
CA GLY A 278 -30.26 10.89 35.02
C GLY A 278 -29.16 11.09 36.07
N ALA A 279 -28.81 10.05 36.84
CA ALA A 279 -27.80 10.07 37.90
C ALA A 279 -26.44 9.50 37.44
N ALA A 280 -26.36 8.87 36.27
CA ALA A 280 -25.12 8.29 35.72
C ALA A 280 -24.07 9.33 35.27
N TYR A 281 -24.37 10.62 35.44
CA TYR A 281 -23.50 11.77 35.19
C TYR A 281 -23.61 12.82 36.30
N GLU A 282 -24.18 12.43 37.46
CA GLU A 282 -23.73 13.03 38.72
C GLU A 282 -22.33 12.48 38.96
N THR A 283 -21.34 13.36 39.06
CA THR A 283 -19.94 12.97 39.25
C THR A 283 -19.83 12.17 40.54
N PRO A 284 -19.32 10.93 40.55
CA PRO A 284 -18.88 10.31 41.79
C PRO A 284 -17.87 11.25 42.45
N GLY A 285 -18.06 11.54 43.74
CA GLY A 285 -17.00 12.18 44.51
C GLY A 285 -15.70 11.35 44.38
N PRO A 286 -14.51 11.95 44.49
CA PRO A 286 -13.22 11.32 44.17
C PRO A 286 -12.77 10.23 45.18
N GLN A 287 -13.73 9.50 45.75
CA GLN A 287 -13.60 8.47 46.79
C GLN A 287 -14.52 7.26 46.53
N GLY A 288 -15.29 7.23 45.43
CA GLY A 288 -16.04 6.04 45.00
C GLY A 288 -15.17 5.08 44.17
N PRO A 289 -15.33 3.76 44.29
CA PRO A 289 -14.62 2.80 43.44
C PRO A 289 -15.05 2.95 41.97
N PHE A 290 -14.08 2.92 41.05
CA PHE A 290 -14.37 2.90 39.62
C PHE A 290 -15.10 1.60 39.23
N PRO A 291 -15.96 1.62 38.19
CA PRO A 291 -16.51 0.39 37.62
C PRO A 291 -15.40 -0.54 37.12
N ASP A 292 -15.68 -1.84 37.09
CA ASP A 292 -14.79 -2.80 36.41
C ASP A 292 -14.61 -2.36 34.93
N PRO A 293 -13.38 -2.31 34.38
CA PRO A 293 -13.15 -1.87 33.01
C PRO A 293 -13.85 -2.73 31.96
N LEU A 294 -14.04 -4.03 32.23
CA LEU A 294 -14.79 -4.92 31.36
C LEU A 294 -16.29 -4.62 31.42
N ASP A 295 -16.87 -4.46 32.63
CA ASP A 295 -18.26 -4.00 32.82
C ASP A 295 -18.54 -2.69 32.08
N ALA A 296 -17.61 -1.73 32.13
CA ALA A 296 -17.76 -0.45 31.44
C ALA A 296 -17.84 -0.63 29.92
N VAL A 297 -17.00 -1.50 29.35
CA VAL A 297 -17.00 -1.84 27.91
C VAL A 297 -18.24 -2.65 27.52
N GLU A 298 -18.70 -3.59 28.35
CA GLU A 298 -19.90 -4.39 28.07
C GLU A 298 -21.19 -3.56 28.16
N ARG A 299 -21.34 -2.75 29.22
CA ARG A 299 -22.47 -1.80 29.36
C ARG A 299 -22.50 -0.80 28.21
N PHE A 300 -21.34 -0.34 27.73
CA PHE A 300 -21.24 0.47 26.52
C PHE A 300 -21.68 -0.30 25.27
N ARG A 301 -21.15 -1.51 25.02
CA ARG A 301 -21.53 -2.36 23.87
C ARG A 301 -23.03 -2.67 23.83
N ALA A 302 -23.66 -2.88 24.98
CA ALA A 302 -25.11 -3.11 25.09
C ALA A 302 -25.96 -1.87 24.75
N ASN A 303 -25.39 -0.65 24.78
CA ASN A 303 -26.13 0.62 24.70
C ASN A 303 -25.61 1.60 23.63
N ALA A 304 -24.66 1.20 22.79
CA ALA A 304 -24.04 2.01 21.74
C ALA A 304 -24.15 1.34 20.37
N SER A 305 -24.28 2.14 19.32
CA SER A 305 -24.37 1.66 17.93
C SER A 305 -23.09 0.91 17.49
N PRO A 306 -23.17 -0.06 16.55
CA PRO A 306 -21.98 -0.76 16.05
C PRO A 306 -20.91 0.16 15.47
N THR A 307 -21.30 1.33 14.95
CA THR A 307 -20.36 2.35 14.45
C THR A 307 -19.70 3.11 15.59
N ALA A 308 -20.39 3.42 16.69
CA ALA A 308 -19.76 3.96 17.90
C ALA A 308 -18.85 2.92 18.59
N GLN A 309 -19.21 1.62 18.56
CA GLN A 309 -18.36 0.55 19.09
C GLN A 309 -17.05 0.41 18.31
N ARG A 310 -17.11 0.40 16.96
CA ARG A 310 -15.91 0.43 16.10
C ARG A 310 -15.08 1.70 16.31
N LEU A 311 -15.73 2.86 16.45
CA LEU A 311 -15.06 4.12 16.76
C LEU A 311 -14.31 4.05 18.11
N ALA A 312 -14.92 3.51 19.17
CA ALA A 312 -14.27 3.33 20.46
C ALA A 312 -13.00 2.45 20.38
N ALA A 313 -13.06 1.35 19.60
CA ALA A 313 -11.90 0.49 19.35
C ALA A 313 -10.76 1.22 18.62
N HIS A 314 -11.06 1.98 17.56
CA HIS A 314 -10.03 2.79 16.87
C HIS A 314 -9.49 3.93 17.75
N LEU A 315 -10.33 4.55 18.59
CA LEU A 315 -9.90 5.58 19.55
C LEU A 315 -8.99 5.01 20.65
N ALA A 316 -9.12 3.73 21.01
CA ALA A 316 -8.19 3.05 21.92
C ALA A 316 -6.75 2.95 21.37
N ALA A 317 -6.54 3.13 20.06
CA ALA A 317 -5.21 3.15 19.44
C ALA A 317 -4.47 4.50 19.50
N VAL A 318 -5.14 5.61 19.84
CA VAL A 318 -4.62 7.00 19.68
C VAL A 318 -4.72 7.86 20.96
N PRO A 319 -4.03 9.01 21.04
CA PRO A 319 -4.35 10.08 21.98
C PRO A 319 -5.78 10.59 21.74
N LEU A 320 -6.50 10.89 22.81
CA LEU A 320 -7.88 11.38 22.74
C LEU A 320 -7.91 12.91 22.81
N THR A 321 -7.39 13.59 21.79
CA THR A 321 -7.67 15.02 21.59
C THR A 321 -8.75 15.20 20.52
N LEU A 322 -9.60 16.22 20.64
CA LEU A 322 -10.74 16.42 19.73
C LEU A 322 -10.36 16.46 18.23
N PRO A 323 -9.25 17.09 17.81
CA PRO A 323 -8.79 17.01 16.42
C PRO A 323 -8.46 15.58 15.99
N VAL A 324 -7.73 14.82 16.81
CA VAL A 324 -7.35 13.42 16.52
C VAL A 324 -8.57 12.49 16.52
N MET A 325 -9.49 12.67 17.46
CA MET A 325 -10.75 11.91 17.53
C MET A 325 -11.62 12.15 16.29
N THR A 326 -11.68 13.38 15.78
CA THR A 326 -12.43 13.75 14.57
C THR A 326 -11.70 13.27 13.30
N LEU A 327 -10.37 13.26 13.28
CA LEU A 327 -9.56 12.66 12.22
C LEU A 327 -9.78 11.15 12.11
N VAL A 328 -9.73 10.42 13.23
CA VAL A 328 -10.02 8.97 13.28
C VAL A 328 -11.44 8.68 12.81
N ARG A 329 -12.44 9.48 13.23
CA ARG A 329 -13.81 9.39 12.70
C ARG A 329 -13.83 9.47 11.18
N ARG A 330 -13.26 10.53 10.59
CA ARG A 330 -13.32 10.80 9.14
C ARG A 330 -12.48 9.85 8.29
N SER A 331 -11.33 9.37 8.79
CA SER A 331 -10.39 8.56 8.00
C SER A 331 -10.80 7.09 7.91
N LEU A 332 -11.30 6.51 9.01
CA LEU A 332 -11.58 5.08 9.13
C LEU A 332 -13.07 4.73 8.96
N LEU A 333 -13.97 5.63 9.36
CA LEU A 333 -15.41 5.41 9.39
C LEU A 333 -16.13 6.52 8.61
N ARG A 334 -16.00 6.52 7.28
CA ARG A 334 -16.45 7.62 6.40
C ARG A 334 -17.92 8.01 6.61
N ASP A 335 -18.78 7.01 6.83
CA ASP A 335 -20.23 7.17 7.03
C ASP A 335 -20.62 7.52 8.48
N SER A 336 -19.65 7.68 9.38
CA SER A 336 -19.92 8.00 10.78
C SER A 336 -20.11 9.50 11.01
N GLU A 337 -21.36 9.91 11.24
CA GLU A 337 -21.73 11.23 11.76
C GLU A 337 -20.96 11.58 13.05
N HIS A 338 -20.85 12.88 13.37
CA HIS A 338 -20.31 13.34 14.66
C HIS A 338 -21.11 12.80 15.87
N SER A 339 -22.36 12.37 15.64
CA SER A 339 -23.23 11.74 16.64
C SER A 339 -22.66 10.45 17.25
N HIS A 340 -21.81 9.72 16.52
CA HIS A 340 -21.15 8.51 17.02
C HIS A 340 -20.04 8.83 18.03
N LEU A 341 -19.35 9.96 17.88
CA LEU A 341 -18.33 10.39 18.83
C LEU A 341 -18.95 10.73 20.19
N ALA A 342 -20.17 11.31 20.16
CA ALA A 342 -20.96 11.56 21.36
C ALA A 342 -21.45 10.27 22.05
N GLU A 343 -21.75 9.20 21.30
CA GLU A 343 -22.06 7.90 21.89
C GLU A 343 -20.87 7.30 22.67
N VAL A 344 -19.64 7.44 22.14
CA VAL A 344 -18.42 7.00 22.85
C VAL A 344 -18.22 7.84 24.12
N ALA A 345 -18.22 9.18 23.99
CA ALA A 345 -17.90 10.08 25.09
C ALA A 345 -18.96 10.07 26.21
N LEU A 346 -20.25 9.94 25.85
CA LEU A 346 -21.37 9.78 26.80
C LEU A 346 -21.73 8.31 27.03
N GLY A 347 -20.81 7.40 26.69
CA GLY A 347 -20.96 5.94 26.80
C GLY A 347 -20.51 5.36 28.14
N GLY A 348 -19.95 6.19 29.03
CA GLY A 348 -19.37 5.75 30.31
C GLY A 348 -17.93 5.23 30.22
N LEU A 349 -17.27 5.41 29.07
CA LEU A 349 -15.90 4.93 28.83
C LEU A 349 -14.80 5.94 29.27
N PHE A 350 -15.12 7.23 29.34
CA PHE A 350 -14.16 8.29 29.65
C PHE A 350 -14.15 8.66 31.14
N ALA A 351 -12.99 9.06 31.64
CA ALA A 351 -12.84 9.70 32.94
C ALA A 351 -13.45 11.13 32.92
N PRO A 352 -13.91 11.67 34.07
CA PRO A 352 -14.46 13.01 34.15
C PRO A 352 -13.46 14.09 33.69
N TRP A 353 -13.91 15.06 32.88
CA TRP A 353 -13.09 16.17 32.38
C TRP A 353 -13.53 17.53 32.95
N GLY A 354 -12.54 18.39 33.23
CA GLY A 354 -12.73 19.63 33.99
C GLY A 354 -13.25 20.83 33.18
N THR A 355 -13.76 21.84 33.90
CA THR A 355 -14.36 23.07 33.34
C THR A 355 -13.38 24.06 32.72
N GLU A 356 -12.10 24.02 33.09
CA GLU A 356 -11.12 25.07 32.76
C GLU A 356 -10.31 24.81 31.48
N GLN A 357 -10.45 23.64 30.86
CA GLN A 357 -9.63 23.25 29.72
C GLN A 357 -9.85 24.15 28.49
N VAL A 358 -8.79 24.28 27.67
CA VAL A 358 -8.86 24.86 26.32
C VAL A 358 -9.12 23.71 25.35
N ALA A 359 -10.17 23.78 24.53
CA ALA A 359 -10.62 22.66 23.69
C ALA A 359 -9.53 22.06 22.77
N ASP A 360 -8.60 22.89 22.27
CA ASP A 360 -7.48 22.48 21.42
C ASP A 360 -6.31 21.83 22.20
N GLN A 361 -6.42 21.78 23.53
CA GLN A 361 -5.45 21.19 24.48
C GLN A 361 -6.14 20.23 25.48
N ALA A 362 -7.44 19.98 25.31
CA ALA A 362 -8.20 19.03 26.11
C ALA A 362 -7.85 17.61 25.67
N GLU A 363 -6.97 16.95 26.42
CA GLU A 363 -6.74 15.51 26.30
C GLU A 363 -7.73 14.77 27.20
N PHE A 364 -8.64 14.03 26.56
CA PHE A 364 -9.58 13.15 27.23
C PHE A 364 -8.86 11.86 27.63
N GLN A 365 -9.39 11.16 28.63
CA GLN A 365 -8.82 9.90 29.10
C GLN A 365 -9.92 8.85 29.19
N PHE A 366 -9.60 7.61 28.83
CA PHE A 366 -10.44 6.47 29.19
C PHE A 366 -10.41 6.29 30.71
N LEU A 367 -11.43 5.65 31.28
CA LEU A 367 -11.31 5.07 32.62
C LEU A 367 -10.14 4.06 32.66
N PRO A 368 -9.48 3.86 33.81
CA PRO A 368 -8.37 2.91 33.93
C PRO A 368 -8.73 1.53 33.36
N GLY A 369 -7.84 0.90 32.60
CA GLY A 369 -8.04 -0.43 32.01
C GLY A 369 -9.01 -0.51 30.81
N VAL A 370 -9.82 0.52 30.54
CA VAL A 370 -10.82 0.48 29.45
C VAL A 370 -10.15 0.52 28.07
N ARG A 371 -9.00 1.20 27.93
CA ARG A 371 -8.23 1.20 26.68
C ARG A 371 -7.70 -0.20 26.36
N GLU A 372 -7.23 -0.90 27.39
CA GLU A 372 -6.68 -2.25 27.32
C GLU A 372 -7.79 -3.26 27.02
N ALA A 373 -8.95 -3.13 27.67
CA ALA A 373 -10.14 -3.96 27.40
C ALA A 373 -10.67 -3.76 25.97
N LEU A 374 -10.71 -2.53 25.45
CA LEU A 374 -11.14 -2.24 24.08
C LEU A 374 -10.18 -2.82 23.03
N LEU A 375 -8.87 -2.79 23.27
CA LEU A 375 -7.88 -3.37 22.36
C LEU A 375 -7.82 -4.90 22.45
N GLY A 376 -7.82 -5.46 23.67
CA GLY A 376 -7.70 -6.91 23.90
C GLY A 376 -8.95 -7.71 23.55
N SER A 377 -10.14 -7.10 23.58
CA SER A 377 -11.39 -7.74 23.16
C SER A 377 -11.70 -7.57 21.66
N GLN A 378 -10.74 -7.10 20.86
CA GLN A 378 -10.91 -6.91 19.41
C GLN A 378 -10.13 -7.90 18.53
N LEU A 379 -9.14 -8.62 19.06
CA LEU A 379 -8.49 -9.79 18.43
C LEU A 379 -7.53 -10.47 19.43
N ARG A 380 -7.33 -11.79 19.32
CA ARG A 380 -6.23 -12.50 20.01
C ARG A 380 -4.87 -12.39 19.27
N GLY A 381 -4.74 -11.41 18.38
CA GLY A 381 -3.53 -11.12 17.60
C GLY A 381 -3.43 -9.63 17.28
N ASP A 382 -2.24 -9.07 17.51
CA ASP A 382 -1.76 -7.78 17.01
C ASP A 382 -2.66 -6.55 17.19
N VAL A 383 -2.73 -6.10 18.45
CA VAL A 383 -2.92 -4.67 18.81
C VAL A 383 -1.99 -3.73 18.01
N ALA A 384 -0.83 -4.23 17.57
CA ALA A 384 0.09 -3.53 16.65
C ALA A 384 -0.54 -3.22 15.28
N ALA A 385 -1.27 -4.18 14.68
CA ALA A 385 -1.90 -4.03 13.37
C ALA A 385 -3.04 -2.99 13.41
N VAL A 386 -3.88 -3.02 14.46
CA VAL A 386 -4.92 -2.00 14.68
C VAL A 386 -4.31 -0.61 14.84
N ARG A 387 -3.20 -0.49 15.59
CA ARG A 387 -2.46 0.77 15.75
C ARG A 387 -1.90 1.28 14.43
N GLU A 388 -1.29 0.43 13.60
CA GLU A 388 -0.71 0.87 12.32
C GLU A 388 -1.79 1.23 11.29
N LEU A 389 -2.86 0.44 11.17
CA LEU A 389 -4.01 0.76 10.32
C LEU A 389 -4.57 2.15 10.61
N VAL A 390 -4.75 2.48 11.89
CA VAL A 390 -5.25 3.80 12.31
C VAL A 390 -4.25 4.90 11.95
N ARG A 391 -2.96 4.72 12.26
CA ARG A 391 -1.91 5.70 11.94
C ARG A 391 -1.77 5.97 10.45
N HIS A 392 -1.81 4.93 9.62
CA HIS A 392 -1.70 5.05 8.16
C HIS A 392 -2.92 5.78 7.56
N ARG A 393 -4.15 5.38 7.95
CA ARG A 393 -5.38 6.02 7.44
C ARG A 393 -5.51 7.48 7.86
N VAL A 394 -5.09 7.83 9.08
CA VAL A 394 -5.07 9.23 9.53
C VAL A 394 -4.05 10.04 8.74
N TRP A 395 -2.82 9.55 8.53
CA TRP A 395 -1.83 10.23 7.68
C TRP A 395 -2.30 10.42 6.23
N GLU A 396 -2.90 9.38 5.65
CA GLU A 396 -3.46 9.41 4.30
C GLU A 396 -4.53 10.51 4.16
N TYR A 397 -5.50 10.54 5.08
CA TYR A 397 -6.53 11.57 5.10
C TYR A 397 -5.93 12.97 5.22
N MET A 398 -5.00 13.18 6.15
CA MET A 398 -4.39 14.49 6.39
C MET A 398 -3.53 14.97 5.21
N SER A 399 -2.89 14.04 4.49
CA SER A 399 -2.09 14.35 3.30
C SER A 399 -2.95 14.78 2.12
N ARG A 400 -4.11 14.13 1.91
CA ARG A 400 -5.11 14.52 0.89
C ARG A 400 -5.76 15.90 1.13
N HIS A 401 -5.71 16.43 2.36
CA HIS A 401 -6.43 17.66 2.75
C HIS A 401 -5.50 18.82 3.18
N ARG A 402 -4.19 18.75 2.91
CA ARG A 402 -3.26 19.86 3.22
C ARG A 402 -3.69 21.16 2.53
N GLY A 403 -3.56 22.29 3.23
CA GLY A 403 -3.99 23.60 2.74
C GLY A 403 -5.51 23.85 2.75
N THR A 404 -6.34 22.84 3.03
CA THR A 404 -7.81 23.00 3.05
C THR A 404 -8.35 23.18 4.47
N GLY A 405 -8.80 24.40 4.79
CA GLY A 405 -9.56 24.69 6.02
C GLY A 405 -8.76 25.28 7.18
N ARG A 406 -9.04 24.81 8.41
CA ARG A 406 -8.40 25.27 9.66
C ARG A 406 -7.35 24.26 10.08
N ASP A 407 -6.21 24.73 10.58
CA ASP A 407 -5.17 23.86 11.13
C ASP A 407 -5.23 23.74 12.66
N PHE A 408 -4.82 22.58 13.18
CA PHE A 408 -4.38 22.40 14.57
C PHE A 408 -2.84 22.20 14.63
N THR A 409 -2.26 22.20 15.83
CA THR A 409 -0.82 21.97 16.03
C THR A 409 -0.58 20.57 16.58
N ALA A 410 0.31 19.83 15.94
CA ALA A 410 0.86 18.56 16.43
C ALA A 410 2.38 18.68 16.64
N ILE A 411 3.03 17.61 17.08
CA ILE A 411 4.50 17.51 17.17
C ILE A 411 4.94 16.35 16.26
N ARG A 412 5.86 16.62 15.33
CA ARG A 412 6.57 15.58 14.58
C ARG A 412 7.79 15.14 15.39
N VAL A 413 7.82 13.87 15.75
CA VAL A 413 8.99 13.18 16.34
C VAL A 413 9.72 12.48 15.19
N ALA A 414 11.05 12.56 15.18
CA ALA A 414 11.92 11.75 14.32
C ALA A 414 12.54 10.63 15.17
N ASP A 415 13.30 9.71 14.56
CA ASP A 415 13.88 8.55 15.26
C ASP A 415 15.07 8.90 16.21
N GLY A 416 15.16 10.15 16.67
CA GLY A 416 16.18 10.67 17.58
C GLY A 416 15.69 11.86 18.41
N THR A 417 16.56 12.44 19.24
CA THR A 417 16.22 13.50 20.21
C THR A 417 16.10 14.91 19.62
N GLU A 418 15.83 15.03 18.32
CA GLU A 418 15.78 16.32 17.62
C GLU A 418 14.45 17.05 17.80
N GLY A 419 14.49 18.27 18.35
CA GLY A 419 13.32 19.14 18.39
C GLY A 419 13.36 20.25 19.43
N ARG A 420 12.45 21.21 19.30
CA ARG A 420 12.29 22.35 20.21
C ARG A 420 11.18 22.17 21.25
N ARG A 421 10.40 21.08 21.20
CA ARG A 421 9.41 20.72 22.21
C ARG A 421 9.65 19.32 22.73
N GLU A 422 9.48 19.13 24.04
CA GLU A 422 9.47 17.81 24.67
C GLU A 422 8.13 17.10 24.42
N VAL A 423 8.18 15.77 24.40
CA VAL A 423 7.04 14.87 24.23
C VAL A 423 7.04 13.93 25.42
N ALA A 424 5.90 13.79 26.09
CA ALA A 424 5.79 12.92 27.25
C ALA A 424 6.05 11.45 26.87
N ASP A 425 6.74 10.70 27.72
CA ASP A 425 7.27 9.37 27.37
C ASP A 425 6.17 8.31 27.13
N GLY A 426 4.94 8.57 27.57
CA GLY A 426 3.74 7.76 27.29
C GLY A 426 2.90 8.22 26.07
N ALA A 427 3.33 9.25 25.31
CA ALA A 427 2.53 9.81 24.23
C ALA A 427 2.42 8.86 23.02
N LEU A 428 1.18 8.53 22.62
CA LEU A 428 0.91 7.67 21.47
C LEU A 428 1.02 8.45 20.13
N PRO A 429 1.71 7.92 19.11
CA PRO A 429 1.67 8.50 17.77
C PRO A 429 0.30 8.25 17.11
N PHE A 430 -0.36 9.30 16.63
CA PHE A 430 -1.69 9.23 15.98
C PHE A 430 -1.64 9.10 14.46
N ALA A 431 -0.48 9.29 13.84
CA ALA A 431 -0.24 9.18 12.41
C ALA A 431 1.21 8.72 12.16
N THR A 432 1.43 7.90 11.14
CA THR A 432 2.76 7.52 10.63
C THR A 432 2.87 8.04 9.21
N ALA A 433 3.95 8.74 8.87
CA ALA A 433 4.23 9.05 7.47
C ALA A 433 4.77 7.80 6.79
N ALA A 434 4.04 7.27 5.80
CA ALA A 434 4.66 6.37 4.83
C ALA A 434 5.83 7.09 4.15
N ARG A 435 6.91 6.36 3.84
CA ARG A 435 8.03 6.92 3.05
C ARG A 435 7.46 7.43 1.70
N PRO A 436 7.93 8.58 1.20
CA PRO A 436 7.49 9.05 -0.11
C PRO A 436 7.89 8.02 -1.18
N ASP A 437 6.93 7.65 -2.03
CA ASP A 437 7.19 6.86 -3.22
C ASP A 437 8.13 7.66 -4.15
N PRO A 438 9.32 7.16 -4.50
CA PRO A 438 10.24 7.88 -5.38
C PRO A 438 9.65 8.11 -6.78
N GLY A 439 8.72 7.25 -7.22
CA GLY A 439 8.15 7.31 -8.57
C GLY A 439 9.17 7.02 -9.67
N LEU A 440 8.87 7.48 -10.88
CA LEU A 440 9.72 7.34 -12.07
C LEU A 440 9.97 8.69 -12.76
N GLY A 441 10.01 9.78 -11.97
CA GLY A 441 10.23 11.14 -12.47
C GLY A 441 11.55 11.31 -13.25
N ASP A 442 12.60 10.57 -12.90
CA ASP A 442 13.88 10.55 -13.60
C ASP A 442 13.87 9.78 -14.93
N HIS A 443 12.79 9.05 -15.20
CA HIS A 443 12.58 8.30 -16.45
C HIS A 443 11.68 9.07 -17.43
N VAL A 444 11.16 10.24 -17.05
CA VAL A 444 10.27 11.07 -17.88
C VAL A 444 11.08 11.93 -18.85
N VAL A 445 10.80 11.79 -20.15
CA VAL A 445 11.32 12.64 -21.22
C VAL A 445 10.19 13.27 -22.02
N ARG A 446 10.39 14.43 -22.67
CA ARG A 446 9.39 15.02 -23.59
C ARG A 446 9.58 14.46 -25.00
N VAL A 447 8.48 14.21 -25.71
CA VAL A 447 8.48 13.62 -27.06
C VAL A 447 7.69 14.50 -28.02
N ARG A 448 8.19 14.68 -29.25
CA ARG A 448 7.46 15.22 -30.40
C ARG A 448 7.56 14.31 -31.62
N PHE A 449 6.52 14.33 -32.46
CA PHE A 449 6.45 13.62 -33.73
C PHE A 449 6.27 14.65 -34.86
N GLU A 450 6.97 14.47 -35.98
CA GLU A 450 6.77 15.33 -37.15
C GLU A 450 5.43 15.04 -37.87
N PRO A 451 4.77 16.05 -38.46
CA PRO A 451 5.23 17.44 -38.67
C PRO A 451 4.91 18.41 -37.52
N THR A 452 4.46 17.92 -36.36
CA THR A 452 3.96 18.76 -35.26
C THR A 452 5.10 19.50 -34.55
N PRO A 453 5.06 20.85 -34.46
CA PRO A 453 6.20 21.64 -33.96
C PRO A 453 6.34 21.64 -32.43
N GLU A 454 5.28 21.34 -31.69
CA GLU A 454 5.26 21.38 -30.21
C GLU A 454 5.18 19.95 -29.62
N PRO A 455 5.90 19.65 -28.52
CA PRO A 455 5.90 18.32 -27.91
C PRO A 455 4.60 18.06 -27.14
N GLN A 456 3.69 17.28 -27.73
CA GLN A 456 2.37 17.01 -27.16
C GLN A 456 2.36 15.90 -26.09
N ALA A 457 3.43 15.11 -25.97
CA ALA A 457 3.51 13.95 -25.07
C ALA A 457 4.80 13.90 -24.23
N VAL A 458 4.78 13.04 -23.21
CA VAL A 458 5.95 12.55 -22.49
C VAL A 458 6.17 11.06 -22.79
N GLY A 459 7.34 10.53 -22.45
CA GLY A 459 7.66 9.11 -22.58
C GLY A 459 8.52 8.61 -21.42
N VAL A 460 8.60 7.28 -21.30
CA VAL A 460 9.30 6.54 -20.25
C VAL A 460 10.59 5.93 -20.78
N LEU A 461 11.73 6.24 -20.16
CA LEU A 461 13.00 5.56 -20.41
C LEU A 461 12.97 4.11 -19.88
N LEU A 462 12.94 3.14 -20.80
CA LEU A 462 13.11 1.70 -20.52
C LEU A 462 14.57 1.24 -20.61
N SER A 463 15.41 2.01 -21.30
CA SER A 463 16.87 1.96 -21.27
C SER A 463 17.41 3.39 -21.49
N PRO A 464 18.72 3.66 -21.39
CA PRO A 464 19.27 4.97 -21.73
C PRO A 464 18.97 5.43 -23.17
N ARG A 465 18.51 4.51 -24.04
CA ARG A 465 18.17 4.77 -25.46
C ARG A 465 16.75 4.39 -25.85
N MET A 466 16.03 3.60 -25.05
CA MET A 466 14.68 3.13 -25.39
C MET A 466 13.62 3.93 -24.65
N VAL A 467 12.70 4.53 -25.39
CA VAL A 467 11.60 5.35 -24.87
C VAL A 467 10.27 4.73 -25.27
N LEU A 468 9.42 4.47 -24.28
CA LEU A 468 8.04 4.03 -24.45
C LEU A 468 7.12 5.26 -24.31
N THR A 469 6.26 5.52 -25.29
CA THR A 469 5.47 6.76 -25.39
C THR A 469 4.17 6.55 -26.16
N VAL A 470 3.29 7.56 -26.17
CA VAL A 470 1.97 7.53 -26.84
C VAL A 470 1.82 8.76 -27.76
N GLY A 471 1.19 8.61 -28.93
CA GLY A 471 0.90 9.74 -29.84
C GLY A 471 0.32 9.32 -31.20
N ASP A 472 0.02 10.30 -32.05
CA ASP A 472 -0.73 10.10 -33.31
C ASP A 472 0.19 9.93 -34.55
N GLY A 473 1.31 9.21 -34.38
CA GLY A 473 2.33 9.04 -35.43
C GLY A 473 1.95 8.05 -36.54
N ALA A 474 2.28 8.38 -37.80
CA ALA A 474 1.96 7.55 -38.97
C ALA A 474 2.95 6.37 -39.20
N GLY A 475 2.93 5.40 -38.30
CA GLY A 475 3.53 4.06 -38.50
C GLY A 475 5.04 4.02 -38.76
N ARG A 476 5.49 3.14 -39.67
CA ARG A 476 6.92 2.77 -39.91
C ARG A 476 7.88 3.92 -40.20
N SER A 477 7.38 5.09 -40.60
CA SER A 477 8.17 6.29 -40.94
C SER A 477 8.15 7.37 -39.86
N ALA A 478 7.53 7.13 -38.71
CA ALA A 478 7.51 8.09 -37.60
C ALA A 478 8.91 8.25 -36.98
N ILE A 479 9.57 9.36 -37.29
CA ILE A 479 10.74 9.85 -36.55
C ILE A 479 10.20 10.58 -35.32
N GLY A 480 10.53 10.06 -34.14
CA GLY A 480 10.30 10.74 -32.88
C GLY A 480 11.53 11.55 -32.49
N TRP A 481 11.34 12.75 -31.98
CA TRP A 481 12.40 13.52 -31.33
C TRP A 481 12.16 13.53 -29.82
N VAL A 482 13.18 13.11 -29.07
CA VAL A 482 13.13 13.09 -27.61
C VAL A 482 13.96 14.26 -27.07
N ARG A 483 13.33 15.13 -26.27
CA ARG A 483 13.98 16.26 -25.62
C ARG A 483 14.48 15.85 -24.23
N SER A 484 15.79 15.72 -24.09
CA SER A 484 16.48 15.52 -22.80
C SER A 484 17.16 16.83 -22.40
N GLY A 485 16.63 17.50 -21.38
CA GLY A 485 17.01 18.87 -21.02
C GLY A 485 16.82 19.84 -22.20
N TYR A 486 17.93 20.39 -22.71
CA TYR A 486 17.96 21.29 -23.87
C TYR A 486 18.36 20.62 -25.19
N ARG A 487 18.64 19.31 -25.21
CA ARG A 487 19.02 18.56 -26.41
C ARG A 487 17.83 17.79 -26.97
N GLU A 488 17.69 17.78 -28.29
CA GLU A 488 16.75 16.92 -29.01
C GLU A 488 17.51 15.83 -29.75
N VAL A 489 17.16 14.57 -29.50
CA VAL A 489 17.84 13.40 -30.07
C VAL A 489 16.87 12.67 -31.01
N PRO A 490 17.29 12.34 -32.26
CA PRO A 490 16.45 11.60 -33.19
C PRO A 490 16.29 10.15 -32.72
N CYS A 491 15.08 9.63 -32.85
CA CYS A 491 14.70 8.29 -32.44
C CYS A 491 13.89 7.61 -33.55
N ARG A 492 14.23 6.37 -33.88
CA ARG A 492 13.45 5.53 -34.79
C ARG A 492 12.44 4.68 -34.03
N SER A 493 11.25 4.51 -34.56
CA SER A 493 10.31 3.50 -34.06
C SER A 493 10.86 2.10 -34.31
N VAL A 494 10.99 1.30 -33.25
CA VAL A 494 11.37 -0.12 -33.33
C VAL A 494 10.19 -1.06 -33.11
N TRP A 495 9.13 -0.58 -32.45
CA TRP A 495 7.82 -1.24 -32.37
C TRP A 495 6.71 -0.21 -32.13
N TRP A 496 5.50 -0.53 -32.58
CA TRP A 496 4.26 0.21 -32.32
C TRP A 496 3.07 -0.76 -32.37
N ASP A 497 1.92 -0.38 -31.80
CA ASP A 497 0.67 -1.13 -31.91
C ASP A 497 -0.38 -0.46 -32.82
N GLU A 498 -1.60 -0.98 -32.79
CA GLU A 498 -2.76 -0.46 -33.53
C GLU A 498 -3.77 0.23 -32.58
N ALA A 499 -3.31 0.73 -31.43
CA ALA A 499 -4.13 1.50 -30.50
C ALA A 499 -4.41 2.92 -31.04
N ALA A 500 -5.37 3.61 -30.41
CA ALA A 500 -5.73 5.00 -30.75
C ALA A 500 -5.94 5.82 -29.46
N PRO A 501 -5.04 6.75 -29.11
CA PRO A 501 -3.73 7.05 -29.76
C PRO A 501 -2.77 5.86 -29.75
N THR A 502 -1.82 5.86 -30.71
CA THR A 502 -0.87 4.76 -30.93
C THR A 502 0.21 4.72 -29.86
N VAL A 503 0.60 3.51 -29.41
CA VAL A 503 1.77 3.34 -28.54
C VAL A 503 3.03 3.08 -29.36
N PHE A 504 4.13 3.73 -28.99
CA PHE A 504 5.43 3.61 -29.63
C PHE A 504 6.51 3.16 -28.66
N LEU A 505 7.36 2.24 -29.12
CA LEU A 505 8.68 1.96 -28.56
C LEU A 505 9.72 2.54 -29.53
N LEU A 506 10.33 3.64 -29.10
CA LEU A 506 11.35 4.38 -29.84
C LEU A 506 12.75 3.97 -29.38
N LEU A 507 13.71 3.94 -30.30
CA LEU A 507 15.14 3.76 -30.05
C LEU A 507 15.90 4.99 -30.53
N ALA A 508 16.55 5.69 -29.60
CA ALA A 508 17.40 6.83 -29.85
C ALA A 508 18.72 6.45 -30.52
N ASP A 509 19.25 7.34 -31.35
CA ASP A 509 20.55 7.17 -32.01
C ASP A 509 21.75 7.48 -31.10
N GLU A 510 21.52 8.14 -29.97
CA GLU A 510 22.48 8.40 -28.89
C GLU A 510 21.87 8.09 -27.50
N ASP A 511 22.68 8.09 -26.44
CA ASP A 511 22.19 7.94 -25.06
C ASP A 511 21.50 9.23 -24.57
N LEU A 512 20.27 9.11 -24.10
CA LEU A 512 19.39 10.21 -23.67
C LEU A 512 19.70 10.68 -22.24
N VAL A 513 20.31 9.81 -21.44
CA VAL A 513 20.71 9.96 -20.03
C VAL A 513 22.01 9.19 -19.80
N ASP A 514 22.79 9.56 -18.78
CA ASP A 514 24.04 8.87 -18.43
C ASP A 514 23.77 7.40 -18.04
N PRO A 515 24.27 6.40 -18.80
CA PRO A 515 24.11 4.99 -18.48
C PRO A 515 24.73 4.59 -17.12
N GLY A 516 25.71 5.36 -16.62
CA GLY A 516 26.33 5.13 -15.31
C GLY A 516 25.48 5.59 -14.12
N ALA A 517 24.53 6.50 -14.33
CA ALA A 517 23.65 7.04 -13.29
C ALA A 517 22.20 6.54 -13.40
N TRP A 518 21.82 5.95 -14.54
CA TRP A 518 20.46 5.49 -14.81
C TRP A 518 20.19 4.07 -14.31
N LEU A 519 19.05 3.87 -13.65
CA LEU A 519 18.58 2.56 -13.15
C LEU A 519 17.35 2.09 -13.95
N PRO A 520 17.26 0.81 -14.36
CA PRO A 520 16.07 0.27 -15.01
C PRO A 520 14.80 0.42 -14.17
N ALA A 521 13.77 1.03 -14.78
CA ALA A 521 12.42 1.00 -14.24
C ALA A 521 11.93 -0.46 -14.19
N GLN A 522 11.94 -1.06 -13.00
CA GLN A 522 11.48 -2.44 -12.83
C GLN A 522 9.98 -2.51 -13.09
N TRP A 523 9.51 -3.45 -13.89
CA TRP A 523 8.07 -3.64 -14.08
C TRP A 523 7.37 -4.06 -12.78
N ALA A 524 6.13 -3.61 -12.61
CA ALA A 524 5.20 -4.06 -11.58
C ALA A 524 3.85 -4.35 -12.22
N GLU A 525 3.05 -5.19 -11.58
CA GLU A 525 1.65 -5.33 -11.94
C GLU A 525 0.84 -4.13 -11.44
N ALA A 526 -0.20 -3.76 -12.19
CA ALA A 526 -1.21 -2.78 -11.79
C ALA A 526 -2.38 -3.41 -11.00
N THR A 527 -2.16 -4.57 -10.38
CA THR A 527 -3.19 -5.48 -9.86
C THR A 527 -3.62 -5.15 -8.42
N GLY A 528 -4.93 -5.31 -8.17
CA GLY A 528 -5.54 -5.17 -6.84
C GLY A 528 -6.55 -4.02 -6.72
N LYS A 529 -7.79 -4.35 -6.33
CA LYS A 529 -9.01 -3.50 -6.44
C LYS A 529 -9.03 -2.18 -5.63
N ARG A 530 -7.93 -1.83 -4.94
CA ARG A 530 -7.73 -0.54 -4.23
C ARG A 530 -6.27 -0.06 -4.24
N VAL A 531 -5.45 -0.52 -5.19
CA VAL A 531 -4.06 -0.05 -5.30
C VAL A 531 -4.03 1.44 -5.65
N ARG A 532 -3.11 2.16 -5.02
CA ARG A 532 -2.80 3.54 -5.35
C ARG A 532 -1.53 3.57 -6.19
N LEU A 533 -1.64 4.07 -7.42
CA LEU A 533 -0.51 4.30 -8.31
C LEU A 533 -0.19 5.79 -8.38
N ARG A 534 1.06 6.10 -8.71
CA ARG A 534 1.60 7.43 -9.01
C ARG A 534 1.65 7.63 -10.53
N VAL A 535 1.59 8.88 -10.97
CA VAL A 535 1.82 9.28 -12.37
C VAL A 535 2.80 10.44 -12.36
N ASP A 536 3.92 10.33 -13.07
CA ASP A 536 4.94 11.38 -13.16
C ASP A 536 4.88 12.08 -14.54
N GLY A 537 4.33 13.31 -14.58
CA GLY A 537 4.21 14.13 -15.80
C GLY A 537 5.18 15.31 -15.84
N SER A 538 5.07 16.13 -16.89
CA SER A 538 5.97 17.28 -17.12
C SER A 538 5.23 18.53 -17.62
N THR A 539 5.57 19.72 -17.10
CA THR A 539 5.15 21.01 -17.69
C THR A 539 5.90 21.31 -18.98
N ASP A 540 5.47 22.32 -19.74
CA ASP A 540 6.18 22.81 -20.93
C ASP A 540 7.60 23.31 -20.66
N GLU A 541 7.79 23.95 -19.51
CA GLU A 541 9.09 24.39 -19.01
C GLU A 541 10.00 23.21 -18.58
N GLY A 542 9.43 22.00 -18.47
CA GLY A 542 10.15 20.78 -18.10
C GLY A 542 10.13 20.45 -16.61
N GLU A 543 9.36 21.18 -15.79
CA GLU A 543 9.18 20.84 -14.38
C GLU A 543 8.42 19.52 -14.23
N ARG A 544 8.85 18.66 -13.30
CA ARG A 544 8.22 17.37 -13.03
C ARG A 544 7.08 17.53 -12.02
N ILE A 545 5.88 17.11 -12.39
CA ILE A 545 4.69 17.13 -11.53
C ILE A 545 4.15 15.72 -11.38
N ALA A 546 3.72 15.35 -10.16
CA ALA A 546 3.23 14.00 -9.88
C ALA A 546 1.82 13.98 -9.28
N LEU A 547 1.00 13.08 -9.81
CA LEU A 547 -0.34 12.75 -9.30
C LEU A 547 -0.33 11.36 -8.64
N THR A 548 -1.34 11.07 -7.82
CA THR A 548 -1.65 9.70 -7.39
C THR A 548 -3.14 9.42 -7.56
N GLY A 549 -3.49 8.24 -8.07
CA GLY A 549 -4.87 7.78 -8.26
C GLY A 549 -5.12 6.44 -7.59
N GLU A 550 -6.37 6.11 -7.30
CA GLU A 550 -6.81 4.76 -6.93
C GLU A 550 -7.25 4.03 -8.21
N VAL A 551 -6.75 2.82 -8.46
CA VAL A 551 -7.10 2.02 -9.65
C VAL A 551 -8.53 1.49 -9.53
N LEU A 552 -9.32 1.70 -10.58
CA LEU A 552 -10.44 0.84 -10.96
C LEU A 552 -9.98 -0.08 -12.09
N PRO A 553 -10.33 -1.39 -12.04
CA PRO A 553 -10.32 -2.23 -13.22
C PRO A 553 -11.24 -1.64 -14.29
N TYR A 554 -10.78 -1.59 -15.54
CA TYR A 554 -11.60 -1.23 -16.69
C TYR A 554 -11.91 -2.51 -17.49
N GLU A 555 -13.16 -2.65 -17.97
CA GLU A 555 -13.58 -3.87 -18.68
C GLU A 555 -12.91 -3.96 -20.06
N GLY A 556 -12.06 -4.98 -20.25
CA GLY A 556 -11.38 -5.24 -21.52
C GLY A 556 -9.84 -5.30 -21.43
N GLU A 557 -9.31 -6.12 -20.51
CA GLU A 557 -7.99 -6.79 -20.49
C GLU A 557 -6.69 -6.00 -20.76
N ARG A 558 -6.71 -4.71 -21.11
CA ARG A 558 -5.48 -3.96 -21.47
C ARG A 558 -5.24 -2.70 -20.63
N ASN A 559 -6.29 -1.92 -20.42
CA ASN A 559 -6.20 -0.62 -19.76
C ASN A 559 -6.70 -0.67 -18.31
N GLY A 560 -6.16 0.20 -17.46
CA GLY A 560 -6.70 0.53 -16.14
C GLY A 560 -7.16 1.99 -16.06
N GLU A 561 -8.07 2.29 -15.14
CA GLU A 561 -8.55 3.66 -14.90
C GLU A 561 -8.10 4.14 -13.51
N LEU A 562 -7.37 5.24 -13.44
CA LEU A 562 -7.03 5.92 -12.19
C LEU A 562 -8.11 6.95 -11.85
N VAL A 563 -8.83 6.74 -10.76
CA VAL A 563 -9.84 7.67 -10.23
C VAL A 563 -9.41 8.23 -8.87
N ARG A 564 -10.20 9.13 -8.28
CA ARG A 564 -9.94 9.72 -6.94
C ARG A 564 -8.52 10.31 -6.86
N LEU A 565 -8.14 11.00 -7.93
CA LEU A 565 -6.84 11.63 -8.13
C LEU A 565 -6.52 12.59 -6.97
N SER A 566 -5.23 12.75 -6.65
CA SER A 566 -4.78 13.67 -5.59
C SER A 566 -4.94 15.15 -5.92
N ALA A 567 -5.08 15.48 -7.21
CA ALA A 567 -5.44 16.78 -7.75
C ALA A 567 -6.15 16.59 -9.11
N GLU A 568 -6.88 17.59 -9.59
CA GLU A 568 -7.35 17.61 -10.99
C GLU A 568 -6.15 17.87 -11.92
N PRO A 569 -6.02 17.18 -13.08
CA PRO A 569 -4.94 17.44 -14.03
C PRO A 569 -5.03 18.86 -14.62
N GLU A 570 -3.95 19.63 -14.50
CA GLU A 570 -3.86 20.99 -15.02
C GLU A 570 -3.53 21.00 -16.53
N ALA A 571 -4.12 21.93 -17.29
CA ALA A 571 -4.07 21.94 -18.76
C ALA A 571 -2.68 22.18 -19.38
N TRP A 572 -1.72 22.69 -18.59
CA TRP A 572 -0.32 22.92 -18.95
C TRP A 572 0.63 21.79 -18.50
N THR A 573 0.08 20.67 -18.02
CA THR A 573 0.88 19.53 -17.55
C THR A 573 0.63 18.29 -18.41
N HIS A 574 1.70 17.80 -19.04
CA HIS A 574 1.65 16.68 -19.97
C HIS A 574 1.77 15.37 -19.20
N TYR A 575 0.67 14.61 -19.21
CA TYR A 575 0.61 13.25 -18.68
C TYR A 575 0.45 12.17 -19.75
N VAL A 576 0.14 12.49 -21.01
CA VAL A 576 0.02 11.47 -22.08
C VAL A 576 1.39 10.83 -22.34
N GLY A 577 1.46 9.50 -22.26
CA GLY A 577 2.70 8.72 -22.30
C GLY A 577 3.52 8.69 -20.99
N ALA A 578 3.01 9.28 -19.89
CA ALA A 578 3.70 9.30 -18.61
C ALA A 578 3.80 7.91 -17.98
N PRO A 579 4.87 7.60 -17.20
CA PRO A 579 4.93 6.38 -16.43
C PRO A 579 3.88 6.41 -15.32
N VAL A 580 3.06 5.37 -15.28
CA VAL A 580 2.26 5.02 -14.11
C VAL A 580 3.11 4.10 -13.24
N SER A 581 3.37 4.51 -12.00
CA SER A 581 4.37 3.89 -11.13
C SER A 581 3.84 3.52 -9.75
N ARG A 582 4.55 2.62 -9.07
CA ARG A 582 4.34 2.27 -7.66
C ARG A 582 5.65 1.82 -7.03
N GLU A 583 6.02 2.45 -5.92
CA GLU A 583 7.23 2.10 -5.15
C GLU A 583 8.50 2.12 -6.03
N GLY A 584 8.57 3.09 -6.96
CA GLY A 584 9.63 3.20 -7.98
C GLY A 584 9.59 2.17 -9.14
N ARG A 585 8.50 1.41 -9.29
CA ARG A 585 8.31 0.39 -10.34
C ARG A 585 7.28 0.83 -11.38
N LEU A 586 7.47 0.43 -12.64
CA LEU A 586 6.59 0.78 -13.77
C LEU A 586 5.38 -0.18 -13.86
N ALA A 587 4.19 0.34 -13.58
CA ALA A 587 2.93 -0.40 -13.65
C ALA A 587 2.20 -0.24 -15.00
N GLY A 588 2.55 0.78 -15.80
CA GLY A 588 1.98 1.04 -17.11
C GLY A 588 2.33 2.43 -17.65
N ILE A 589 1.69 2.84 -18.74
CA ILE A 589 1.84 4.18 -19.33
C ILE A 589 0.47 4.84 -19.53
N VAL A 590 0.37 6.14 -19.29
CA VAL A 590 -0.87 6.89 -19.50
C VAL A 590 -1.21 6.96 -20.99
N HIS A 591 -2.43 6.56 -21.32
CA HIS A 591 -2.94 6.45 -22.68
C HIS A 591 -3.91 7.60 -23.01
N THR A 592 -4.82 7.97 -22.10
CA THR A 592 -5.63 9.21 -22.22
C THR A 592 -5.86 9.86 -20.85
N VAL A 593 -6.06 11.18 -20.86
CA VAL A 593 -6.26 12.01 -19.66
C VAL A 593 -7.65 12.65 -19.72
N TRP A 594 -8.40 12.54 -18.62
CA TRP A 594 -9.66 13.26 -18.40
C TRP A 594 -9.54 14.10 -17.13
N ARG A 595 -10.57 14.89 -16.82
CA ARG A 595 -10.54 15.83 -15.68
C ARG A 595 -10.56 15.13 -14.31
N ASP A 596 -11.28 14.02 -14.20
CA ASP A 596 -11.55 13.29 -12.97
C ASP A 596 -10.91 11.89 -12.94
N ARG A 597 -10.36 11.44 -14.07
CA ARG A 597 -9.73 10.13 -14.26
C ARG A 597 -8.58 10.16 -15.27
N ILE A 598 -7.66 9.19 -15.16
CA ILE A 598 -6.58 8.96 -16.14
C ILE A 598 -6.64 7.49 -16.58
N VAL A 599 -6.72 7.25 -17.89
CA VAL A 599 -6.69 5.88 -18.45
C VAL A 599 -5.26 5.55 -18.85
N PHE A 600 -4.77 4.39 -18.41
CA PHE A 600 -3.41 3.93 -18.69
C PHE A 600 -3.41 2.51 -19.28
N LEU A 601 -2.50 2.26 -20.22
CA LEU A 601 -2.21 0.92 -20.71
C LEU A 601 -1.31 0.23 -19.68
N SER A 602 -1.69 -0.96 -19.22
CA SER A 602 -0.92 -1.69 -18.20
C SER A 602 0.39 -2.24 -18.75
N GLY A 603 1.40 -2.38 -17.90
CA GLY A 603 2.69 -2.99 -18.28
C GLY A 603 2.53 -4.44 -18.72
N GLN A 604 1.60 -5.18 -18.11
CA GLN A 604 1.24 -6.53 -18.54
C GLN A 604 0.69 -6.55 -19.96
N ALA A 605 -0.28 -5.70 -20.29
CA ALA A 605 -0.90 -5.64 -21.62
C ALA A 605 0.08 -5.22 -22.73
N LEU A 606 1.16 -4.52 -22.39
CA LEU A 606 2.30 -4.29 -23.28
C LEU A 606 3.13 -5.57 -23.48
N ILE A 607 3.53 -6.20 -22.37
CA ILE A 607 4.36 -7.43 -22.36
C ILE A 607 3.65 -8.61 -23.05
N GLU A 608 2.32 -8.63 -23.06
CA GLU A 608 1.52 -9.63 -23.79
C GLU A 608 1.49 -9.42 -25.31
N GLN A 609 1.73 -8.20 -25.82
CA GLN A 609 1.73 -7.95 -27.26
C GLN A 609 2.94 -8.66 -27.90
N PRO A 610 2.75 -9.61 -28.85
CA PRO A 610 3.85 -10.46 -29.32
C PRO A 610 5.05 -9.70 -29.89
N GLY A 611 4.82 -8.60 -30.61
CA GLY A 611 5.89 -7.77 -31.19
C GLY A 611 6.64 -6.93 -30.16
N PHE A 612 5.95 -6.36 -29.15
CA PHE A 612 6.60 -5.66 -28.04
C PHE A 612 7.45 -6.66 -27.24
N ARG A 613 6.86 -7.82 -26.94
CA ARG A 613 7.56 -8.91 -26.28
C ARG A 613 8.74 -9.40 -27.10
N GLU A 614 8.65 -9.50 -28.43
CA GLU A 614 9.77 -9.91 -29.28
C GLU A 614 10.92 -8.90 -29.25
N VAL A 615 10.64 -7.59 -29.40
CA VAL A 615 11.68 -6.54 -29.32
C VAL A 615 12.29 -6.46 -27.92
N MET A 616 11.46 -6.47 -26.87
CA MET A 616 11.95 -6.51 -25.48
C MET A 616 12.69 -7.82 -25.17
N THR A 617 12.26 -8.96 -25.69
CA THR A 617 12.95 -10.26 -25.49
C THR A 617 14.23 -10.34 -26.31
N ALA A 618 14.34 -9.70 -27.48
CA ALA A 618 15.62 -9.57 -28.19
C ALA A 618 16.60 -8.68 -27.41
N HIS A 619 16.11 -7.57 -26.84
CA HIS A 619 16.89 -6.68 -25.98
C HIS A 619 17.30 -7.36 -24.66
N VAL A 620 16.43 -8.19 -24.05
CA VAL A 620 16.65 -8.84 -22.75
C VAL A 620 17.32 -10.22 -22.88
N ARG A 621 17.21 -10.94 -24.01
CA ARG A 621 17.99 -12.18 -24.26
C ARG A 621 19.47 -11.90 -24.47
N SER A 622 19.85 -10.72 -24.97
CA SER A 622 21.25 -10.30 -24.93
C SER A 622 21.78 -10.11 -23.50
N LEU A 623 20.90 -10.16 -22.48
CA LEU A 623 21.21 -9.93 -21.07
C LEU A 623 20.92 -11.12 -20.11
N THR A 624 20.10 -12.14 -20.47
CA THR A 624 19.48 -13.02 -19.43
C THR A 624 19.48 -14.56 -19.60
N GLU A 625 19.29 -15.14 -20.79
CA GLU A 625 19.22 -16.62 -20.92
C GLU A 625 20.61 -17.31 -20.81
N ASP A 626 20.66 -18.66 -20.79
CA ASP A 626 21.71 -19.51 -20.17
C ASP A 626 23.13 -19.35 -20.76
N SER A 627 23.75 -18.24 -20.40
CA SER A 627 24.89 -17.63 -21.09
C SER A 627 26.22 -18.09 -20.53
N GLY A 628 27.16 -18.33 -21.44
CA GLY A 628 28.56 -18.51 -21.08
C GLY A 628 29.20 -17.19 -20.61
N ILE A 629 30.41 -17.32 -20.08
CA ILE A 629 31.29 -16.17 -19.80
C ILE A 629 32.43 -16.17 -20.80
N CYS A 630 32.68 -15.03 -21.42
CA CYS A 630 33.91 -14.79 -22.16
C CYS A 630 34.88 -13.99 -21.28
N LEU A 631 36.10 -14.52 -21.14
CA LEU A 631 37.23 -13.85 -20.52
C LEU A 631 38.15 -13.34 -21.64
N ALA A 632 38.35 -12.03 -21.75
CA ALA A 632 39.39 -11.45 -22.59
C ALA A 632 40.62 -11.07 -21.75
N LEU A 633 41.78 -11.57 -22.15
CA LEU A 633 43.05 -11.47 -21.45
C LEU A 633 44.06 -10.71 -22.32
N ARG A 634 44.70 -9.68 -21.76
CA ARG A 634 45.85 -9.00 -22.38
C ARG A 634 46.95 -8.80 -21.35
N ALA A 635 48.07 -9.49 -21.51
CA ALA A 635 49.27 -9.19 -20.74
C ALA A 635 49.98 -7.98 -21.33
N ASP A 636 50.58 -7.17 -20.46
CA ASP A 636 51.61 -6.20 -20.83
C ASP A 636 52.98 -6.75 -20.38
N VAL A 637 53.92 -6.83 -21.32
CA VAL A 637 55.22 -7.47 -21.11
C VAL A 637 56.30 -6.65 -21.82
N ALA A 638 56.84 -5.67 -21.12
CA ALA A 638 57.76 -4.66 -21.66
C ALA A 638 59.05 -5.27 -22.29
N ALA A 639 59.50 -6.44 -21.85
CA ALA A 639 60.51 -7.24 -22.53
C ALA A 639 60.37 -8.73 -22.20
N GLY A 640 60.11 -9.57 -23.22
CA GLY A 640 60.22 -11.02 -23.10
C GLY A 640 61.65 -11.51 -23.42
N PRO A 641 62.05 -12.73 -23.00
CA PRO A 641 63.30 -13.34 -23.43
C PRO A 641 63.29 -13.56 -24.96
N SER A 642 64.46 -13.46 -25.59
CA SER A 642 64.58 -13.46 -27.05
C SER A 642 64.01 -14.74 -27.69
N GLY A 643 63.05 -14.56 -28.60
CA GLY A 643 62.33 -15.65 -29.27
C GLY A 643 60.99 -16.06 -28.61
N TRP A 644 60.65 -15.51 -27.45
CA TRP A 644 59.34 -15.73 -26.82
C TRP A 644 58.28 -14.78 -27.38
N SER A 645 57.16 -15.31 -27.86
CA SER A 645 55.99 -14.50 -28.25
C SER A 645 54.98 -14.43 -27.10
N PRO A 646 54.64 -13.23 -26.59
CA PRO A 646 53.72 -13.09 -25.46
C PRO A 646 52.38 -13.82 -25.59
N PRO A 647 51.71 -13.83 -26.78
CA PRO A 647 50.42 -14.51 -26.93
C PRO A 647 50.51 -16.03 -26.77
N ALA A 648 51.52 -16.68 -27.36
CA ALA A 648 51.64 -18.13 -27.35
C ALA A 648 52.08 -18.65 -25.97
N GLY A 649 53.00 -17.95 -25.30
CA GLY A 649 53.43 -18.26 -23.94
C GLY A 649 52.28 -18.14 -22.93
N LEU A 650 51.54 -17.03 -22.98
CA LEU A 650 50.37 -16.81 -22.14
C LEU A 650 49.26 -17.85 -22.43
N ALA A 651 49.01 -18.18 -23.71
CA ALA A 651 48.01 -19.18 -24.08
C ALA A 651 48.34 -20.58 -23.54
N GLY A 652 49.62 -20.98 -23.58
CA GLY A 652 50.08 -22.26 -23.02
C GLY A 652 49.85 -22.35 -21.50
N LEU A 653 50.18 -21.28 -20.77
CA LEU A 653 50.01 -21.25 -19.30
C LEU A 653 48.54 -21.12 -18.88
N VAL A 654 47.74 -20.31 -19.57
CA VAL A 654 46.28 -20.22 -19.35
C VAL A 654 45.60 -21.56 -19.69
N ALA A 655 46.06 -22.28 -20.71
CA ALA A 655 45.57 -23.62 -21.03
C ALA A 655 46.06 -24.71 -20.06
N ALA A 656 47.11 -24.47 -19.26
CA ALA A 656 47.43 -25.29 -18.10
C ALA A 656 46.48 -24.95 -16.93
N ALA A 657 46.43 -23.70 -16.49
CA ALA A 657 45.54 -23.22 -15.42
C ALA A 657 44.06 -23.61 -15.64
N ARG A 658 43.56 -23.57 -16.89
CA ARG A 658 42.19 -24.01 -17.22
C ARG A 658 41.95 -25.51 -17.00
N ARG A 659 42.97 -26.36 -17.19
CA ARG A 659 42.92 -27.79 -16.87
C ARG A 659 43.03 -28.01 -15.37
N ASP A 660 43.94 -27.31 -14.71
CA ASP A 660 44.16 -27.36 -13.26
C ASP A 660 42.87 -26.96 -12.50
N ALA A 661 42.18 -25.90 -12.93
CA ALA A 661 40.89 -25.43 -12.40
C ALA A 661 39.64 -26.26 -12.82
N GLY A 662 39.81 -27.28 -13.67
CA GLY A 662 38.73 -28.14 -14.16
C GLY A 662 37.67 -27.42 -15.02
N VAL A 663 38.08 -26.47 -15.86
CA VAL A 663 37.17 -25.61 -16.65
C VAL A 663 37.08 -26.09 -18.12
N PRO A 664 35.90 -26.57 -18.58
CA PRO A 664 35.70 -26.87 -20.00
C PRO A 664 35.66 -25.58 -20.82
N GLY A 665 36.12 -25.63 -22.08
CA GLY A 665 36.18 -24.46 -22.95
C GLY A 665 37.39 -24.44 -23.87
N GLY A 666 37.47 -23.42 -24.73
CA GLY A 666 38.61 -23.15 -25.62
C GLY A 666 39.44 -21.94 -25.16
N VAL A 667 40.65 -21.82 -25.70
CA VAL A 667 41.48 -20.60 -25.64
C VAL A 667 41.81 -20.24 -27.09
N THR A 668 41.46 -19.04 -27.52
CA THR A 668 41.68 -18.56 -28.90
C THR A 668 42.24 -17.14 -28.89
N SER A 669 43.22 -16.85 -29.75
CA SER A 669 43.72 -15.49 -29.95
C SER A 669 42.75 -14.63 -30.76
N THR A 670 42.84 -13.31 -30.64
CA THR A 670 42.41 -12.38 -31.70
C THR A 670 43.37 -12.42 -32.89
N ASP A 671 42.90 -11.96 -34.05
CA ASP A 671 43.61 -12.07 -35.33
C ASP A 671 44.94 -11.29 -35.37
N ASP A 672 45.08 -10.26 -34.53
CA ASP A 672 46.30 -9.47 -34.32
C ASP A 672 47.24 -10.04 -33.24
N GLY A 673 46.92 -11.20 -32.66
CA GLY A 673 47.69 -11.81 -31.58
C GLY A 673 47.53 -11.17 -30.19
N THR A 674 46.98 -9.96 -30.08
CA THR A 674 47.15 -9.11 -28.87
C THR A 674 46.30 -9.51 -27.66
N VAL A 675 45.22 -10.26 -27.87
CA VAL A 675 44.24 -10.62 -26.84
C VAL A 675 43.94 -12.11 -26.93
N LEU A 676 43.97 -12.80 -25.78
CA LEU A 676 43.46 -14.18 -25.67
C LEU A 676 42.03 -14.17 -25.14
N LEU A 677 41.18 -14.96 -25.76
CA LEU A 677 39.79 -15.16 -25.39
C LEU A 677 39.64 -16.57 -24.81
N VAL A 678 39.05 -16.68 -23.62
CA VAL A 678 38.71 -17.96 -22.99
C VAL A 678 37.20 -18.06 -22.85
N THR A 679 36.62 -19.12 -23.39
CA THR A 679 35.17 -19.38 -23.32
C THR A 679 34.84 -20.32 -22.16
N VAL A 680 33.90 -19.93 -21.31
CA VAL A 680 33.45 -20.70 -20.15
C VAL A 680 31.96 -20.99 -20.30
N PRO A 681 31.56 -22.18 -20.78
CA PRO A 681 30.17 -22.48 -21.10
C PRO A 681 29.32 -22.76 -19.85
N ALA A 682 28.02 -22.50 -19.97
CA ALA A 682 26.97 -22.91 -19.04
C ALA A 682 26.89 -24.44 -18.86
N PRO A 683 26.11 -24.96 -17.89
CA PRO A 683 25.57 -24.25 -16.72
C PRO A 683 26.67 -23.91 -15.69
N GLY A 684 26.39 -23.02 -14.74
CA GLY A 684 27.35 -22.67 -13.67
C GLY A 684 28.60 -21.93 -14.17
N ALA A 685 28.47 -21.10 -15.20
CA ALA A 685 29.60 -20.38 -15.81
C ALA A 685 30.32 -19.45 -14.81
N LEU A 686 29.59 -18.80 -13.89
CA LEU A 686 30.14 -17.90 -12.86
C LEU A 686 31.15 -18.62 -11.96
N GLY A 687 30.76 -19.74 -11.34
CA GLY A 687 31.64 -20.53 -10.49
C GLY A 687 32.81 -21.22 -11.23
N LYS A 688 32.64 -21.53 -12.53
CA LYS A 688 33.74 -21.99 -13.40
C LYS A 688 34.74 -20.85 -13.66
N ALA A 689 34.26 -19.65 -13.99
CA ALA A 689 35.11 -18.48 -14.23
C ALA A 689 35.86 -18.06 -12.96
N GLY A 690 35.20 -18.08 -11.80
CA GLY A 690 35.85 -17.84 -10.50
C GLY A 690 37.04 -18.75 -10.26
N ARG A 691 36.89 -20.08 -10.45
CA ARG A 691 38.03 -21.02 -10.32
C ARG A 691 39.18 -20.71 -11.27
N LEU A 692 38.90 -20.28 -12.51
CA LEU A 692 39.95 -19.90 -13.46
C LEU A 692 40.66 -18.59 -13.05
N LEU A 693 39.93 -17.59 -12.53
CA LEU A 693 40.51 -16.35 -12.01
C LEU A 693 41.48 -16.60 -10.85
N ALA A 694 41.14 -17.52 -9.95
CA ALA A 694 41.97 -17.88 -8.79
C ALA A 694 43.35 -18.45 -9.18
N GLU A 695 43.48 -19.08 -10.35
CA GLU A 695 44.75 -19.62 -10.86
C GLU A 695 45.63 -18.58 -11.60
N LEU A 696 45.09 -17.41 -11.98
CA LEU A 696 45.84 -16.40 -12.75
C LEU A 696 47.07 -15.81 -12.01
N PRO A 697 47.07 -15.59 -10.68
CA PRO A 697 48.30 -15.26 -9.94
C PRO A 697 49.39 -16.33 -10.10
N GLY A 698 49.00 -17.61 -10.16
CA GLY A 698 49.90 -18.73 -10.44
C GLY A 698 50.39 -18.78 -11.90
N VAL A 699 49.68 -18.16 -12.85
CA VAL A 699 50.14 -17.93 -14.22
C VAL A 699 51.17 -16.80 -14.27
N LEU A 700 50.92 -15.67 -13.61
CA LEU A 700 51.91 -14.58 -13.51
C LEU A 700 53.19 -15.02 -12.80
N ALA A 701 53.08 -15.79 -11.71
CA ALA A 701 54.23 -16.36 -11.02
C ALA A 701 55.06 -17.31 -11.92
N ARG A 702 54.40 -18.06 -12.82
CA ARG A 702 55.07 -18.90 -13.83
C ARG A 702 55.70 -18.07 -14.97
N LEU A 703 55.15 -16.90 -15.32
CA LEU A 703 55.74 -15.98 -16.32
C LEU A 703 57.01 -15.27 -15.82
N ARG A 704 57.12 -14.99 -14.51
CA ARG A 704 58.34 -14.42 -13.88
C ARG A 704 59.57 -15.33 -13.99
N GLY A 705 59.37 -16.64 -14.16
CA GLY A 705 60.41 -17.67 -14.02
C GLY A 705 61.37 -17.84 -15.20
N GLY A 706 62.11 -16.80 -15.61
CA GLY A 706 63.18 -17.00 -16.61
C GLY A 706 63.98 -15.78 -17.09
N SER A 707 63.50 -14.54 -16.91
CA SER A 707 64.16 -13.34 -17.44
C SER A 707 64.10 -12.17 -16.48
N GLY A 708 65.23 -11.48 -16.26
CA GLY A 708 65.34 -10.28 -15.41
C GLY A 708 64.74 -9.01 -16.00
N ALA A 709 63.57 -9.11 -16.63
CA ALA A 709 62.74 -7.99 -17.03
C ALA A 709 61.62 -7.78 -15.98
N GLY A 710 61.00 -6.59 -15.95
CA GLY A 710 59.99 -6.23 -14.95
C GLY A 710 58.77 -7.15 -14.96
N ASP A 711 58.12 -7.30 -13.79
CA ASP A 711 57.03 -8.26 -13.61
C ASP A 711 55.84 -7.99 -14.56
N PRO A 712 55.36 -9.00 -15.30
CA PRO A 712 54.31 -8.83 -16.29
C PRO A 712 52.94 -8.58 -15.63
N SER A 713 52.26 -7.52 -16.06
CA SER A 713 50.90 -7.17 -15.64
C SER A 713 49.86 -7.76 -16.60
N LEU A 714 48.64 -8.03 -16.13
CA LEU A 714 47.60 -8.74 -16.90
C LEU A 714 46.23 -8.07 -16.75
N ALA A 715 45.71 -7.51 -17.84
CA ALA A 715 44.30 -7.12 -17.90
C ALA A 715 43.42 -8.35 -18.17
N VAL A 716 42.31 -8.43 -17.44
CA VAL A 716 41.33 -9.52 -17.48
C VAL A 716 39.96 -8.89 -17.56
N VAL A 717 39.14 -9.29 -18.53
CA VAL A 717 37.82 -8.71 -18.76
C VAL A 717 36.77 -9.81 -18.83
N LEU A 718 35.73 -9.69 -18.00
CA LEU A 718 34.60 -10.63 -17.92
C LEU A 718 33.38 -10.04 -18.62
N ALA A 719 32.82 -10.74 -19.60
CA ALA A 719 31.50 -10.45 -20.15
C ALA A 719 30.63 -11.72 -20.19
N ARG A 720 29.32 -11.56 -19.98
CA ARG A 720 28.33 -12.65 -19.99
C ARG A 720 27.40 -12.51 -21.19
N GLY A 721 27.14 -13.63 -21.86
CA GLY A 721 26.27 -13.70 -23.04
C GLY A 721 26.55 -14.97 -23.86
N GLU A 722 25.92 -15.09 -25.02
CA GLU A 722 26.14 -16.22 -25.92
C GLU A 722 27.46 -16.12 -26.71
N PHE A 723 28.00 -17.28 -27.10
CA PHE A 723 29.09 -17.40 -28.06
C PHE A 723 29.03 -18.72 -28.82
N ALA A 724 29.39 -18.70 -30.11
CA ALA A 724 29.49 -19.88 -30.95
C ALA A 724 30.94 -20.40 -30.99
N ALA A 725 31.14 -21.69 -30.68
CA ALA A 725 32.44 -22.35 -30.77
C ALA A 725 32.69 -22.84 -32.21
N GLY A 726 33.77 -22.36 -32.83
CA GLY A 726 34.19 -22.72 -34.17
C GLY A 726 35.54 -22.09 -34.53
N ASP A 727 36.17 -22.59 -35.58
CA ASP A 727 37.49 -22.17 -36.03
C ASP A 727 37.45 -21.79 -37.52
N PRO A 728 37.84 -20.57 -37.96
CA PRO A 728 38.16 -19.37 -37.18
C PRO A 728 37.15 -18.21 -37.35
N PRO A 729 36.97 -17.30 -36.36
CA PRO A 729 37.21 -17.42 -34.92
C PRO A 729 35.88 -17.48 -34.13
N VAL A 730 35.98 -17.62 -32.80
CA VAL A 730 34.84 -17.48 -31.87
C VAL A 730 34.18 -16.09 -31.99
N ARG A 731 32.84 -16.05 -32.00
CA ARG A 731 31.99 -14.84 -32.14
C ARG A 731 30.76 -14.92 -31.23
N GLY A 732 30.19 -13.76 -30.88
CA GLY A 732 28.99 -13.63 -30.06
C GLY A 732 29.06 -12.39 -29.16
N PRO A 733 27.91 -11.88 -28.67
CA PRO A 733 27.84 -10.60 -27.95
C PRO A 733 28.81 -10.51 -26.76
N ALA A 734 28.99 -11.58 -25.98
CA ALA A 734 29.94 -11.61 -24.88
C ALA A 734 31.40 -11.47 -25.34
N VAL A 735 31.73 -12.04 -26.50
CA VAL A 735 33.08 -11.99 -27.07
C VAL A 735 33.38 -10.60 -27.57
N ASP A 736 32.40 -9.96 -28.20
CA ASP A 736 32.57 -8.64 -28.81
C ASP A 736 32.50 -7.52 -27.75
N GLU A 737 31.72 -7.68 -26.67
CA GLU A 737 31.80 -6.82 -25.48
C GLU A 737 33.16 -6.96 -24.78
N ALA A 738 33.63 -8.20 -24.52
CA ALA A 738 34.93 -8.43 -23.89
C ALA A 738 36.10 -7.90 -24.74
N ARG A 739 36.04 -8.05 -26.07
CA ARG A 739 36.98 -7.45 -27.04
C ARG A 739 36.95 -5.91 -26.94
N ARG A 740 35.76 -5.29 -26.96
CA ARG A 740 35.59 -3.83 -26.83
C ARG A 740 36.20 -3.31 -25.53
N LEU A 741 35.91 -3.97 -24.41
CA LEU A 741 36.33 -3.56 -23.08
C LEU A 741 37.83 -3.79 -22.84
N VAL A 742 38.44 -4.91 -23.25
CA VAL A 742 39.90 -5.12 -23.08
C VAL A 742 40.73 -4.19 -23.96
N ARG A 743 40.20 -3.81 -25.13
CA ARG A 743 40.81 -2.83 -26.04
C ARG A 743 40.52 -1.39 -25.65
N HIS A 744 39.62 -1.16 -24.68
CA HIS A 744 39.26 0.18 -24.25
C HIS A 744 40.47 0.95 -23.72
N ARG A 745 40.56 2.23 -24.12
CA ARG A 745 41.73 3.08 -23.86
C ARG A 745 42.12 3.14 -22.38
N GLY A 746 41.14 3.28 -21.49
CA GLY A 746 41.39 3.30 -20.04
C GLY A 746 41.99 2.01 -19.45
N VAL A 747 41.79 0.85 -20.12
CA VAL A 747 42.41 -0.43 -19.72
C VAL A 747 43.85 -0.54 -20.24
N ALA A 748 44.16 0.11 -21.37
CA ALA A 748 45.55 0.24 -21.83
C ALA A 748 46.33 1.26 -20.98
N GLU A 749 45.73 2.40 -20.68
CA GLU A 749 46.34 3.44 -19.82
C GLU A 749 46.55 2.94 -18.38
N ARG A 750 45.69 2.09 -17.83
CA ARG A 750 45.91 1.46 -16.50
C ARG A 750 46.97 0.35 -16.49
N LEU A 751 47.19 -0.36 -17.59
CA LEU A 751 48.35 -1.26 -17.72
C LEU A 751 49.65 -0.45 -17.78
N GLY A 752 49.73 0.50 -18.71
CA GLY A 752 50.96 1.27 -18.98
C GLY A 752 51.31 2.37 -17.96
N ARG A 753 50.43 2.67 -17.00
CA ARG A 753 50.69 3.60 -15.87
C ARG A 753 50.84 2.89 -14.52
N SER A 754 50.94 1.56 -14.50
CA SER A 754 51.09 0.83 -13.24
C SER A 754 52.54 0.87 -12.74
N ASP A 755 52.86 1.83 -11.87
CA ASP A 755 54.14 1.88 -11.13
C ASP A 755 54.34 0.66 -10.19
N ALA A 756 53.35 -0.24 -10.10
CA ALA A 756 53.44 -1.55 -9.48
C ALA A 756 53.48 -2.68 -10.56
N PRO A 757 54.68 -3.22 -10.88
CA PRO A 757 54.82 -4.37 -11.75
C PRO A 757 54.11 -5.63 -11.22
N GLY A 758 53.59 -6.48 -12.11
CA GLY A 758 52.93 -7.74 -11.74
C GLY A 758 51.45 -7.62 -11.35
N THR A 759 50.78 -6.51 -11.72
CA THR A 759 49.40 -6.20 -11.32
C THR A 759 48.36 -6.86 -12.24
N ILE A 760 47.26 -7.35 -11.67
CA ILE A 760 46.10 -7.87 -12.44
C ILE A 760 45.00 -6.82 -12.47
N VAL A 761 44.66 -6.32 -13.67
CA VAL A 761 43.60 -5.31 -13.87
C VAL A 761 42.32 -6.02 -14.30
N LEU A 762 41.43 -6.30 -13.34
CA LEU A 762 40.14 -6.92 -13.62
C LEU A 762 39.10 -5.87 -14.06
N VAL A 763 38.26 -6.23 -15.05
CA VAL A 763 37.17 -5.41 -15.59
C VAL A 763 35.92 -6.28 -15.78
N GLN A 764 34.75 -5.71 -15.50
CA GLN A 764 33.46 -6.40 -15.50
C GLN A 764 32.48 -5.71 -16.45
N GLY A 765 31.92 -6.47 -17.39
CA GLY A 765 30.84 -6.05 -18.29
C GLY A 765 29.52 -5.81 -17.55
N GLU A 766 28.62 -5.05 -18.16
CA GLU A 766 27.49 -4.46 -17.45
C GLU A 766 26.45 -5.50 -16.99
N SER A 767 26.28 -6.57 -17.76
CA SER A 767 25.38 -7.70 -17.49
C SER A 767 25.74 -8.51 -16.23
N LEU A 768 26.89 -8.23 -15.59
CA LEU A 768 27.33 -8.88 -14.35
C LEU A 768 27.22 -7.98 -13.11
N ARG A 769 26.96 -6.67 -13.24
CA ARG A 769 27.05 -5.71 -12.11
C ARG A 769 26.04 -5.96 -10.98
N GLY A 770 24.91 -6.61 -11.25
CA GLY A 770 23.84 -6.88 -10.27
C GLY A 770 24.04 -8.09 -9.36
N ILE A 771 25.20 -8.78 -9.41
CA ILE A 771 25.44 -10.03 -8.69
C ILE A 771 25.79 -9.78 -7.22
N GLY A 772 24.94 -10.26 -6.31
CA GLY A 772 24.90 -9.98 -4.87
C GLY A 772 26.11 -10.45 -4.05
N GLY A 773 27.24 -9.77 -4.21
CA GLY A 773 28.46 -10.00 -3.44
C GLY A 773 29.62 -9.09 -3.86
N LEU A 774 29.66 -8.69 -5.15
CA LEU A 774 30.76 -7.89 -5.70
C LEU A 774 30.75 -6.43 -5.23
N GLY A 775 29.58 -5.85 -4.97
CA GLY A 775 29.44 -4.44 -4.56
C GLY A 775 30.01 -4.09 -3.18
N HIS A 776 30.45 -5.07 -2.39
CA HIS A 776 31.12 -4.84 -1.09
C HIS A 776 32.65 -4.73 -1.18
N LEU A 777 33.25 -5.07 -2.32
CA LEU A 777 34.68 -4.90 -2.58
C LEU A 777 34.88 -3.57 -3.33
N ALA A 778 35.07 -2.48 -2.59
CA ALA A 778 35.05 -1.13 -3.18
C ALA A 778 36.08 -0.16 -2.56
N VAL A 779 37.13 0.11 -3.36
CA VAL A 779 37.79 1.42 -3.50
C VAL A 779 38.47 2.00 -2.26
N GLU A 780 39.79 1.86 -2.18
CA GLU A 780 40.64 2.97 -1.71
C GLU A 780 41.00 3.89 -2.89
N GLN A 781 40.91 5.21 -2.69
CA GLN A 781 41.36 6.22 -3.65
C GLN A 781 42.74 6.73 -3.25
N LEU A 782 43.67 6.85 -4.21
CA LEU A 782 44.99 7.46 -4.02
C LEU A 782 45.24 8.52 -5.11
N GLU A 783 45.16 9.79 -4.71
CA GLU A 783 45.64 10.99 -5.41
C GLU A 783 47.10 11.27 -4.99
N PRO A 784 47.99 11.85 -5.85
CA PRO A 784 48.16 13.32 -5.80
C PRO A 784 48.66 14.07 -7.07
N GLU A 785 48.21 15.32 -7.21
CA GLU A 785 48.91 16.56 -7.67
C GLU A 785 49.66 16.68 -9.05
N ALA A 786 48.94 17.28 -10.03
CA ALA A 786 49.27 18.53 -10.78
C ALA A 786 50.38 18.67 -11.91
N VAL A 787 50.13 19.64 -12.81
CA VAL A 787 51.05 20.48 -13.67
C VAL A 787 51.11 20.31 -15.23
N ARG A 788 50.33 21.18 -15.95
CA ARG A 788 50.63 22.06 -17.15
C ARG A 788 50.83 21.62 -18.66
N ASP A 789 50.19 22.46 -19.51
CA ASP A 789 50.58 23.16 -20.80
C ASP A 789 50.57 22.55 -22.24
N GLU A 790 49.92 23.33 -23.17
CA GLU A 790 50.09 23.60 -24.64
C GLU A 790 50.19 22.48 -25.74
N GLY A 791 49.75 22.61 -27.02
CA GLY A 791 48.92 23.61 -27.74
C GLY A 791 48.95 23.53 -29.32
N ALA A 792 47.81 23.75 -30.02
CA ALA A 792 47.58 24.02 -31.49
C ALA A 792 48.00 22.98 -32.59
N GLY A 793 47.46 22.93 -33.84
CA GLY A 793 46.28 23.57 -34.50
C GLY A 793 46.25 23.49 -36.07
N GLU A 794 45.05 23.42 -36.70
CA GLU A 794 44.60 23.73 -38.13
C GLU A 794 45.38 23.17 -39.38
N GLY A 795 44.94 23.10 -40.66
CA GLY A 795 43.73 23.44 -41.49
C GLY A 795 44.17 23.89 -42.92
N SER A 796 43.50 23.82 -44.11
CA SER A 796 42.27 23.26 -44.79
C SER A 796 42.55 23.27 -46.34
N GLY A 797 41.72 23.07 -47.40
CA GLY A 797 40.28 22.78 -47.68
C GLY A 797 39.86 23.17 -49.15
N ARG A 798 38.70 22.67 -49.70
CA ARG A 798 38.02 23.03 -51.01
C ARG A 798 38.59 22.37 -52.32
N GLY A 799 37.90 22.25 -53.49
CA GLY A 799 36.58 22.72 -54.02
C GLY A 799 36.11 22.01 -55.36
N PRO A 800 35.01 22.43 -56.06
CA PRO A 800 34.16 21.52 -56.90
C PRO A 800 33.82 21.94 -58.38
N GLY A 801 33.14 21.07 -59.17
CA GLY A 801 32.41 21.47 -60.42
C GLY A 801 31.83 20.36 -61.37
N SER A 802 30.56 20.50 -61.78
CA SER A 802 29.67 19.74 -62.74
C SER A 802 30.22 19.27 -64.12
N GLY A 803 29.58 18.35 -64.90
CA GLY A 803 28.35 17.53 -64.73
C GLY A 803 27.73 16.94 -66.05
N SER A 804 26.88 15.89 -65.95
CA SER A 804 26.12 15.15 -67.01
C SER A 804 26.91 14.25 -67.99
N GLY A 805 26.42 13.08 -68.46
CA GLY A 805 25.21 12.31 -68.06
C GLY A 805 24.93 11.01 -68.87
N SER A 806 24.11 10.11 -68.31
CA SER A 806 23.55 8.84 -68.86
C SER A 806 24.48 7.62 -69.03
N GLY A 807 23.91 6.40 -68.89
CA GLY A 807 24.61 5.11 -69.14
C GLY A 807 24.93 4.25 -67.91
N SER A 808 23.97 3.97 -67.04
CA SER A 808 24.18 3.28 -65.74
C SER A 808 24.81 1.89 -65.85
N GLY A 809 26.07 1.76 -65.39
CA GLY A 809 26.89 0.55 -65.50
C GLY A 809 27.14 -0.22 -64.18
N PRO A 810 27.99 -1.27 -64.22
CA PRO A 810 28.20 -2.23 -63.11
C PRO A 810 29.51 -1.99 -62.34
N GLY A 811 29.69 -2.70 -61.22
CA GLY A 811 31.04 -3.03 -60.71
C GLY A 811 31.34 -2.59 -59.27
N SER A 812 31.64 -3.58 -58.44
CA SER A 812 32.10 -3.53 -57.04
C SER A 812 33.35 -2.67 -56.74
N ARG A 813 33.48 -2.28 -55.44
CA ARG A 813 34.67 -1.92 -54.62
C ARG A 813 34.80 -0.45 -54.14
N SER A 814 34.35 -0.28 -52.90
CA SER A 814 34.94 0.44 -51.74
C SER A 814 36.26 1.25 -51.86
N GLU A 815 36.32 2.29 -50.99
CA GLU A 815 37.50 2.89 -50.30
C GLU A 815 38.41 3.89 -51.07
N PRO A 816 39.24 4.74 -50.38
CA PRO A 816 39.30 5.05 -48.93
C PRO A 816 39.47 6.55 -48.50
N GLY A 817 39.24 6.84 -47.20
CA GLY A 817 39.98 7.82 -46.36
C GLY A 817 39.65 9.33 -46.41
N SER A 818 40.16 10.20 -45.51
CA SER A 818 40.75 10.01 -44.14
C SER A 818 41.23 11.33 -43.50
N GLY A 819 41.11 11.50 -42.16
CA GLY A 819 41.78 12.54 -41.35
C GLY A 819 40.86 13.64 -40.78
N SER A 820 41.13 14.27 -39.61
CA SER A 820 42.25 14.09 -38.65
C SER A 820 41.92 14.62 -37.22
N GLU A 821 42.56 14.05 -36.19
CA GLU A 821 42.58 14.50 -34.77
C GLU A 821 43.72 15.54 -34.54
N PRO A 822 44.27 15.88 -33.32
CA PRO A 822 43.89 15.58 -31.91
C PRO A 822 44.02 16.73 -30.86
N ALA A 823 43.63 16.45 -29.60
CA ALA A 823 44.14 17.01 -28.30
C ALA A 823 44.12 18.55 -28.03
N SER A 824 44.02 19.09 -26.81
CA SER A 824 43.82 18.62 -25.42
C SER A 824 43.01 19.72 -24.65
N GLY A 825 42.57 19.61 -23.39
CA GLY A 825 42.54 18.51 -22.43
C GLY A 825 42.04 19.00 -21.05
N SER A 826 41.20 18.23 -20.36
CA SER A 826 40.93 18.36 -18.92
C SER A 826 40.73 16.97 -18.32
N ALA A 827 41.13 16.77 -17.07
CA ALA A 827 41.32 15.45 -16.46
C ALA A 827 40.15 15.01 -15.57
N SER A 828 40.22 13.74 -15.12
CA SER A 828 39.53 13.14 -13.96
C SER A 828 38.02 13.40 -13.78
N GLY A 829 37.13 12.41 -13.95
CA GLY A 829 37.35 11.02 -14.36
C GLY A 829 36.08 10.15 -14.24
N PRO A 830 35.99 9.00 -14.94
CA PRO A 830 34.78 8.18 -14.96
C PRO A 830 34.65 7.26 -13.73
N SER A 831 33.72 7.58 -12.81
CA SER A 831 33.39 6.75 -11.64
C SER A 831 32.51 5.54 -12.00
N GLY A 832 33.07 4.58 -12.74
CA GLY A 832 32.35 3.39 -13.22
C GLY A 832 33.19 2.10 -13.34
N TRP A 833 34.42 2.09 -12.81
CA TRP A 833 35.37 0.98 -12.90
C TRP A 833 35.74 0.47 -11.51
N ILE A 834 35.20 -0.68 -11.11
CA ILE A 834 35.63 -1.35 -9.87
C ILE A 834 36.92 -2.12 -10.18
N CYS A 835 38.06 -1.58 -9.74
CA CYS A 835 39.25 -2.40 -9.53
C CYS A 835 39.04 -3.18 -8.23
N LEU A 836 39.35 -4.48 -8.27
CA LEU A 836 39.11 -5.41 -7.17
C LEU A 836 40.44 -6.00 -6.71
N ASP A 837 40.72 -5.94 -5.41
CA ASP A 837 41.94 -6.47 -4.83
C ASP A 837 41.96 -8.01 -4.88
N GLY A 838 42.91 -8.55 -5.63
CA GLY A 838 43.16 -9.99 -5.71
C GLY A 838 42.11 -10.81 -6.48
N PRO A 839 42.49 -11.52 -7.57
CA PRO A 839 41.55 -12.38 -8.31
C PRO A 839 40.84 -13.45 -7.46
N VAL A 840 41.43 -13.82 -6.33
CA VAL A 840 40.91 -14.82 -5.38
C VAL A 840 39.66 -14.32 -4.64
N GLU A 841 39.57 -13.03 -4.32
CA GLU A 841 38.43 -12.47 -3.57
C GLU A 841 37.20 -12.31 -4.49
N VAL A 842 37.45 -11.93 -5.74
CA VAL A 842 36.42 -11.90 -6.81
C VAL A 842 35.94 -13.30 -7.16
N ALA A 843 36.87 -14.26 -7.27
CA ALA A 843 36.56 -15.67 -7.46
C ALA A 843 35.68 -16.23 -6.33
N ARG A 844 35.87 -15.74 -5.10
CA ARG A 844 35.02 -16.04 -3.95
C ARG A 844 33.63 -15.41 -4.14
N ALA A 845 33.55 -14.09 -4.25
CA ALA A 845 32.29 -13.33 -4.34
C ALA A 845 31.35 -13.77 -5.49
N LEU A 846 31.88 -14.31 -6.58
CA LEU A 846 31.10 -14.92 -7.68
C LEU A 846 30.48 -16.28 -7.33
N VAL A 847 31.06 -17.03 -6.38
CA VAL A 847 30.50 -18.25 -5.78
C VAL A 847 29.56 -17.90 -4.62
N ASP A 848 29.89 -16.89 -3.82
CA ASP A 848 29.05 -16.35 -2.74
C ASP A 848 27.62 -16.02 -3.21
N ALA A 849 27.51 -15.28 -4.32
CA ALA A 849 26.24 -14.68 -4.75
C ALA A 849 25.22 -15.70 -5.28
N GLU A 850 25.68 -16.87 -5.72
CA GLU A 850 24.84 -18.02 -6.12
C GLU A 850 24.13 -18.64 -4.89
N LEU A 851 24.58 -18.33 -3.66
CA LEU A 851 24.23 -19.03 -2.43
C LEU A 851 23.45 -18.19 -1.38
N ARG A 852 23.27 -16.87 -1.59
CA ARG A 852 22.92 -15.93 -0.49
C ARG A 852 21.57 -15.20 -0.51
N ASN A 853 20.62 -15.52 -1.39
CA ASN A 853 19.32 -14.83 -1.42
C ASN A 853 18.32 -15.34 -0.35
N ASP A 854 18.47 -14.81 0.87
CA ASP A 854 17.54 -14.80 2.02
C ASP A 854 17.11 -16.12 2.68
N GLU A 855 17.81 -16.51 3.76
CA GLU A 855 17.22 -17.27 4.88
C GLU A 855 17.79 -16.85 6.25
N PRO A 856 16.98 -16.82 7.33
CA PRO A 856 17.48 -16.62 8.70
C PRO A 856 18.13 -17.91 9.24
N ALA A 857 19.15 -17.77 10.08
CA ALA A 857 19.88 -18.89 10.68
C ALA A 857 18.94 -19.89 11.40
N VAL A 858 19.24 -21.19 11.28
CA VAL A 858 18.49 -22.27 11.94
C VAL A 858 18.97 -22.52 13.37
N ASP A 859 18.06 -22.96 14.23
CA ASP A 859 18.26 -23.15 15.68
C ASP A 859 18.85 -24.53 16.06
N TRP A 860 19.04 -25.43 15.08
CA TRP A 860 19.57 -26.77 15.29
C TRP A 860 21.06 -26.90 14.92
N ALA A 861 21.67 -28.02 15.33
CA ALA A 861 23.05 -28.36 15.03
C ALA A 861 23.26 -28.72 13.55
N GLN A 862 23.48 -27.70 12.71
CA GLN A 862 23.73 -27.81 11.26
C GLN A 862 24.93 -28.71 10.93
N CYS A 863 24.93 -29.30 9.73
CA CYS A 863 25.96 -30.20 9.22
C CYS A 863 27.25 -29.46 8.86
N GLY A 864 27.17 -28.28 8.24
CA GLY A 864 28.35 -27.50 7.81
C GLY A 864 29.17 -28.16 6.70
N ASP A 865 28.70 -29.28 6.12
CA ASP A 865 29.39 -29.93 5.01
C ASP A 865 29.20 -29.11 3.74
N GLY A 866 30.28 -28.91 2.98
CA GLY A 866 30.31 -27.95 1.88
C GLY A 866 30.33 -26.47 2.30
N ALA A 867 30.44 -26.15 3.60
CA ALA A 867 30.61 -24.76 4.04
C ALA A 867 31.93 -24.18 3.52
N THR A 868 31.89 -22.91 3.14
CA THR A 868 32.98 -22.16 2.51
C THR A 868 33.04 -20.75 3.08
N ALA A 869 34.04 -19.96 2.70
CA ALA A 869 34.02 -18.52 2.95
C ALA A 869 32.99 -17.75 2.08
N ALA A 870 32.20 -18.48 1.27
CA ALA A 870 31.17 -17.97 0.37
C ALA A 870 29.76 -18.22 0.93
N ASP A 871 29.49 -19.47 1.30
CA ASP A 871 28.40 -19.88 2.17
C ASP A 871 28.99 -20.43 3.49
N PRO A 872 29.05 -19.61 4.56
CA PRO A 872 29.60 -20.02 5.86
C PRO A 872 28.67 -20.95 6.67
N ALA A 873 27.44 -21.21 6.21
CA ALA A 873 26.55 -22.19 6.81
C ALA A 873 26.72 -23.58 6.14
N GLY A 874 26.88 -23.60 4.82
CA GLY A 874 26.97 -24.84 4.03
C GLY A 874 25.69 -25.66 4.13
N CYS A 875 25.83 -26.99 4.20
CA CYS A 875 24.67 -27.85 4.44
C CYS A 875 24.03 -27.55 5.81
N ILE A 876 22.86 -26.90 5.79
CA ILE A 876 22.03 -26.62 6.96
C ILE A 876 21.41 -27.87 7.60
N GLY A 877 21.56 -29.06 7.01
CA GLY A 877 20.93 -30.30 7.49
C GLY A 877 21.32 -30.66 8.91
N ILE A 878 20.37 -31.17 9.71
CA ILE A 878 20.62 -31.51 11.11
C ILE A 878 21.63 -32.67 11.24
N ARG A 879 22.63 -32.49 12.12
CA ARG A 879 23.60 -33.56 12.44
C ARG A 879 22.91 -34.73 13.13
N LEU A 880 23.18 -35.94 12.64
CA LEU A 880 22.66 -37.16 13.26
C LEU A 880 23.27 -37.36 14.67
N PRO A 881 22.54 -37.97 15.63
CA PRO A 881 23.04 -38.20 16.98
C PRO A 881 24.41 -38.90 17.02
N GLY A 882 25.39 -38.24 17.64
CA GLY A 882 26.78 -38.74 17.75
C GLY A 882 27.60 -38.68 16.44
N ARG A 883 27.11 -38.02 15.39
CA ARG A 883 27.76 -37.93 14.07
C ARG A 883 28.18 -36.50 13.75
N ARG A 884 29.11 -36.36 12.79
CA ARG A 884 29.60 -35.05 12.33
C ARG A 884 28.75 -34.41 11.22
N GLY A 885 27.91 -35.17 10.53
CA GLY A 885 27.07 -34.67 9.44
C GLY A 885 25.60 -35.06 9.54
N CYS A 886 24.79 -34.56 8.61
CA CYS A 886 23.41 -34.97 8.38
C CYS A 886 23.34 -36.30 7.61
N LEU A 887 22.12 -36.85 7.44
CA LEU A 887 21.93 -38.14 6.75
C LEU A 887 22.47 -38.17 5.31
N ALA A 888 22.48 -37.02 4.63
CA ALA A 888 23.08 -36.88 3.30
C ALA A 888 24.62 -36.99 3.34
N HIS A 889 25.29 -36.46 4.35
CA HIS A 889 26.77 -36.27 4.36
C HIS A 889 27.55 -37.12 5.39
N VAL A 890 26.88 -37.93 6.23
CA VAL A 890 27.57 -39.01 6.97
C VAL A 890 28.10 -40.12 6.04
N THR A 891 29.08 -40.90 6.53
CA THR A 891 29.69 -41.97 5.72
C THR A 891 28.70 -43.09 5.38
N ALA A 892 29.02 -43.90 4.36
CA ALA A 892 28.14 -44.97 3.89
C ALA A 892 27.81 -46.04 4.96
N SER A 893 28.72 -46.32 5.90
CA SER A 893 28.40 -47.18 7.06
C SER A 893 27.42 -46.46 7.97
N GLU A 894 27.77 -45.28 8.49
CA GLU A 894 26.97 -44.54 9.47
C GLU A 894 25.55 -44.25 8.99
N ARG A 895 25.39 -43.90 7.69
CA ARG A 895 24.10 -43.75 7.02
C ARG A 895 23.30 -45.05 7.06
N SER A 896 23.95 -46.17 6.77
CA SER A 896 23.33 -47.49 6.74
C SER A 896 23.05 -48.04 8.14
N ASP A 897 23.84 -47.65 9.15
CA ASP A 897 23.65 -48.02 10.55
C ASP A 897 22.52 -47.24 11.20
N TYR A 898 22.41 -45.92 10.92
CA TYR A 898 21.24 -45.12 11.27
C TYR A 898 19.96 -45.70 10.63
N ILE A 899 19.97 -45.93 9.32
CA ILE A 899 18.82 -46.50 8.59
C ILE A 899 18.47 -47.92 9.06
N ARG A 900 19.44 -48.73 9.51
CA ARG A 900 19.21 -50.07 10.07
C ARG A 900 18.45 -50.04 11.40
N ASN A 901 18.67 -48.99 12.19
CA ASN A 901 18.05 -48.81 13.51
C ASN A 901 16.63 -48.18 13.43
N LEU A 902 16.19 -47.71 12.26
CA LEU A 902 14.81 -47.29 12.04
C LEU A 902 13.88 -48.51 11.96
N SER A 903 12.73 -48.39 12.62
CA SER A 903 11.66 -49.39 12.61
C SER A 903 10.27 -48.73 12.50
N PRO A 904 9.21 -49.45 12.13
CA PRO A 904 7.89 -48.86 11.91
C PRO A 904 7.27 -48.29 13.21
N GLY A 905 7.22 -46.95 13.31
CA GLY A 905 6.88 -46.20 14.52
C GLY A 905 8.04 -45.41 15.14
N SER A 906 9.25 -45.45 14.58
CA SER A 906 10.38 -44.64 15.05
C SER A 906 10.18 -43.14 14.82
N ASP A 907 10.69 -42.32 15.75
CA ASP A 907 10.85 -40.87 15.56
C ASP A 907 11.94 -40.56 14.53
N VAL A 908 11.78 -39.47 13.78
CA VAL A 908 12.68 -39.04 12.70
C VAL A 908 12.82 -37.51 12.73
N ASP A 909 14.04 -37.01 12.97
CA ASP A 909 14.38 -35.59 12.76
C ASP A 909 15.48 -35.51 11.69
N LEU A 910 15.10 -34.96 10.53
CA LEU A 910 15.94 -34.84 9.33
C LEU A 910 15.80 -33.44 8.69
N ARG A 911 15.56 -32.42 9.53
CA ARG A 911 15.54 -31.00 9.14
C ARG A 911 16.74 -30.59 8.29
N GLY A 912 16.52 -29.67 7.34
CA GLY A 912 17.54 -29.14 6.42
C GLY A 912 18.21 -30.16 5.49
N THR A 913 17.75 -31.42 5.45
CA THR A 913 18.43 -32.49 4.71
C THR A 913 17.93 -32.57 3.27
N THR A 914 18.87 -32.62 2.32
CA THR A 914 18.55 -32.94 0.92
C THR A 914 18.44 -34.44 0.73
N PHE A 915 17.27 -34.90 0.27
CA PHE A 915 17.00 -36.30 -0.08
C PHE A 915 17.14 -36.49 -1.58
N ALA A 916 18.17 -37.26 -1.96
CA ALA A 916 18.51 -37.60 -3.33
C ALA A 916 19.07 -39.05 -3.39
N ASN A 917 19.21 -39.60 -4.60
CA ASN A 917 19.81 -40.93 -4.85
C ASN A 917 19.09 -42.08 -4.10
N ARG A 918 17.76 -42.03 -4.03
CA ARG A 918 16.88 -42.97 -3.31
C ARG A 918 17.16 -43.03 -1.80
N LEU A 919 17.73 -41.98 -1.21
CA LEU A 919 17.90 -41.85 0.23
C LEU A 919 16.55 -41.85 0.95
N LEU A 920 15.56 -41.13 0.41
CA LEU A 920 14.20 -41.11 0.96
C LEU A 920 13.58 -42.51 0.95
N ALA A 921 13.64 -43.20 -0.20
CA ALA A 921 13.12 -44.56 -0.34
C ALA A 921 13.78 -45.56 0.63
N ARG A 922 15.08 -45.40 0.95
CA ARG A 922 15.78 -46.21 1.95
C ARG A 922 15.30 -45.95 3.39
N VAL A 923 14.99 -44.70 3.73
CA VAL A 923 14.43 -44.32 5.05
C VAL A 923 13.01 -44.83 5.18
N LEU A 924 12.13 -44.47 4.23
CA LEU A 924 10.73 -44.88 4.21
C LEU A 924 10.57 -46.42 4.14
N GLY A 925 11.47 -47.11 3.43
CA GLY A 925 11.50 -48.57 3.35
C GLY A 925 11.82 -49.29 4.66
N LYS A 926 12.38 -48.59 5.67
CA LYS A 926 12.63 -49.12 7.02
C LYS A 926 11.55 -48.75 8.03
N LEU A 927 10.85 -47.64 7.76
CA LEU A 927 9.67 -47.21 8.50
C LEU A 927 8.39 -47.94 8.02
N ARG A 928 8.45 -48.71 6.93
CA ARG A 928 7.32 -49.48 6.39
C ARG A 928 7.01 -50.71 7.24
N ASP A 929 5.80 -50.76 7.79
CA ASP A 929 5.31 -51.89 8.57
C ASP A 929 5.09 -53.12 7.67
N PRO A 930 5.65 -54.30 8.02
CA PRO A 930 5.54 -55.50 7.20
C PRO A 930 4.16 -56.17 7.24
N LEU A 931 3.29 -55.82 8.19
CA LEU A 931 1.92 -56.36 8.31
C LEU A 931 0.93 -55.54 7.48
N THR A 932 1.04 -54.20 7.52
CA THR A 932 0.11 -53.31 6.80
C THR A 932 0.64 -52.86 5.44
N GLY A 933 1.94 -52.96 5.19
CA GLY A 933 2.60 -52.44 3.99
C GLY A 933 2.73 -50.92 3.96
N HIS A 934 2.28 -50.19 4.98
CA HIS A 934 2.31 -48.72 5.05
C HIS A 934 3.52 -48.20 5.83
N VAL A 935 3.98 -46.99 5.51
CA VAL A 935 5.00 -46.28 6.31
C VAL A 935 4.39 -45.88 7.65
N ARG A 936 5.01 -46.25 8.78
CA ARG A 936 4.64 -45.75 10.12
C ARG A 936 5.80 -45.03 10.79
N THR A 937 5.55 -43.86 11.36
CA THR A 937 6.52 -43.06 12.12
C THR A 937 5.96 -42.64 13.47
N GLY A 938 6.83 -42.30 14.41
CA GLY A 938 6.49 -41.47 15.56
C GLY A 938 6.36 -40.01 15.14
N ALA A 939 7.05 -39.12 15.83
CA ALA A 939 7.26 -37.75 15.36
C ALA A 939 8.17 -37.72 14.12
N ALA A 940 7.88 -36.84 13.16
CA ALA A 940 8.59 -36.76 11.88
C ALA A 940 8.82 -35.29 11.48
N VAL A 941 10.07 -34.84 11.52
CA VAL A 941 10.45 -33.42 11.36
C VAL A 941 11.40 -33.25 10.17
N PHE A 942 10.95 -32.48 9.19
CA PHE A 942 11.58 -32.28 7.88
C PHE A 942 11.62 -30.78 7.50
N ASP A 943 11.56 -29.88 8.47
CA ASP A 943 11.61 -28.43 8.22
C ASP A 943 12.88 -28.05 7.42
N ARG A 944 12.72 -27.22 6.38
CA ARG A 944 13.76 -26.89 5.37
C ARG A 944 14.41 -28.10 4.64
N ALA A 945 13.83 -29.30 4.71
CA ALA A 945 14.31 -30.43 3.90
C ALA A 945 14.00 -30.22 2.41
N ARG A 946 14.82 -30.81 1.54
CA ARG A 946 14.66 -30.72 0.08
C ARG A 946 14.52 -32.11 -0.53
N PHE A 947 13.40 -32.36 -1.20
CA PHE A 947 13.05 -33.69 -1.75
C PHE A 947 13.22 -33.71 -3.26
N THR A 948 14.34 -34.27 -3.73
CA THR A 948 14.57 -34.60 -5.15
C THR A 948 14.31 -36.09 -5.44
N ASP A 949 14.28 -36.94 -4.41
CA ASP A 949 13.60 -38.24 -4.44
C ASP A 949 12.07 -38.04 -4.32
N GLU A 950 11.29 -38.80 -5.10
CA GLU A 950 9.82 -38.77 -5.09
C GLU A 950 9.24 -39.21 -3.72
N TRP A 951 8.35 -38.39 -3.14
CA TRP A 951 7.62 -38.73 -1.92
C TRP A 951 6.37 -39.57 -2.28
N ALA A 952 6.56 -40.85 -2.57
CA ALA A 952 5.50 -41.79 -2.97
C ALA A 952 4.95 -42.61 -1.78
N THR A 953 4.25 -41.98 -0.83
CA THR A 953 3.68 -42.67 0.35
C THR A 953 2.16 -42.71 0.37
N VAL A 954 1.59 -43.84 -0.07
CA VAL A 954 0.16 -44.13 0.10
C VAL A 954 -0.09 -44.82 1.45
N GLY A 955 -1.01 -44.24 2.24
CA GLY A 955 -1.52 -44.77 3.49
C GLY A 955 -0.59 -44.65 4.70
N ALA A 956 0.34 -43.68 4.71
CA ALA A 956 1.31 -43.53 5.80
C ALA A 956 0.63 -43.16 7.13
N GLU A 957 1.01 -43.83 8.22
CA GLU A 957 0.58 -43.48 9.58
C GLU A 957 1.66 -42.70 10.33
N PHE A 958 1.38 -41.43 10.62
CA PHE A 958 2.24 -40.59 11.45
C PHE A 958 1.63 -40.52 12.86
N GLU A 959 2.27 -41.17 13.83
CA GLU A 959 1.72 -41.31 15.19
C GLU A 959 2.01 -40.08 16.07
N GLY A 960 3.12 -39.40 15.82
CA GLY A 960 3.53 -38.17 16.53
C GLY A 960 3.19 -36.88 15.76
N ARG A 961 3.88 -35.78 16.13
CA ARG A 961 3.85 -34.52 15.38
C ARG A 961 4.57 -34.70 14.04
N VAL A 962 4.03 -34.12 12.98
CA VAL A 962 4.69 -34.00 11.67
C VAL A 962 4.97 -32.55 11.35
N SER A 963 6.12 -32.26 10.75
CA SER A 963 6.49 -30.89 10.33
C SER A 963 7.33 -30.92 9.05
N PHE A 964 6.95 -30.07 8.09
CA PHE A 964 7.61 -29.86 6.79
C PHE A 964 7.79 -28.35 6.53
N ASP A 965 7.89 -27.52 7.58
CA ASP A 965 7.89 -26.07 7.45
C ASP A 965 9.08 -25.59 6.61
N ARG A 966 8.82 -24.79 5.56
CA ARG A 966 9.81 -24.39 4.52
C ARG A 966 10.48 -25.56 3.76
N ALA A 967 9.95 -26.77 3.80
CA ALA A 967 10.45 -27.85 2.95
C ALA A 967 10.16 -27.56 1.47
N VAL A 968 10.99 -28.10 0.58
CA VAL A 968 10.83 -27.95 -0.88
C VAL A 968 10.73 -29.33 -1.52
N PHE A 969 9.61 -29.59 -2.21
CA PHE A 969 9.39 -30.78 -3.02
C PHE A 969 9.66 -30.44 -4.48
N ASP A 970 10.81 -30.88 -5.01
CA ASP A 970 11.20 -30.75 -6.42
C ASP A 970 10.61 -31.87 -7.30
N THR A 971 9.79 -32.76 -6.72
CA THR A 971 9.12 -33.89 -7.36
C THR A 971 7.67 -34.00 -6.85
N PRO A 972 6.76 -34.72 -7.55
CA PRO A 972 5.41 -34.97 -7.05
C PRO A 972 5.40 -35.62 -5.66
N ALA A 973 4.43 -35.24 -4.82
CA ALA A 973 4.34 -35.66 -3.43
C ALA A 973 2.97 -36.28 -3.10
N SER A 974 2.92 -37.60 -2.94
CA SER A 974 1.71 -38.33 -2.53
C SER A 974 1.74 -38.68 -1.05
N PHE A 975 0.74 -38.15 -0.35
CA PHE A 975 0.34 -38.50 1.00
C PHE A 975 -1.03 -39.21 1.01
N GLN A 976 -1.55 -39.67 -0.14
CA GLN A 976 -2.92 -40.18 -0.26
C GLN A 976 -3.25 -41.28 0.75
N THR A 977 -4.46 -41.26 1.30
CA THR A 977 -4.97 -42.14 2.37
C THR A 977 -4.18 -42.15 3.68
N SER A 978 -3.24 -41.22 3.87
CA SER A 978 -2.39 -41.19 5.08
C SER A 978 -3.14 -40.69 6.31
N ARG A 979 -2.68 -41.08 7.49
CA ARG A 979 -3.28 -40.70 8.77
C ARG A 979 -2.27 -39.99 9.68
N PHE A 980 -2.58 -38.75 10.04
CA PHE A 980 -1.80 -37.92 10.94
C PHE A 980 -2.49 -37.92 12.32
N LYS A 981 -1.97 -38.71 13.27
CA LYS A 981 -2.55 -38.90 14.61
C LYS A 981 -2.17 -37.75 15.56
N GLY A 982 -1.01 -37.11 15.33
CA GLY A 982 -0.58 -35.85 15.96
C GLY A 982 -0.84 -34.62 15.09
N THR A 983 -0.35 -33.46 15.54
CA THR A 983 -0.41 -32.19 14.76
C THR A 983 0.50 -32.24 13.55
N ALA A 984 0.04 -31.77 12.39
CA ALA A 984 0.84 -31.67 11.17
C ALA A 984 1.09 -30.19 10.78
N SER A 985 2.26 -29.88 10.25
CA SER A 985 2.60 -28.54 9.76
C SER A 985 3.34 -28.61 8.43
N PHE A 986 2.97 -27.71 7.52
CA PHE A 986 3.53 -27.48 6.19
C PHE A 986 3.73 -25.97 5.98
N GLY A 987 3.98 -25.20 7.05
CA GLY A 987 4.04 -23.74 6.99
C GLY A 987 5.14 -23.26 6.04
N ARG A 988 4.78 -22.52 4.98
CA ARG A 988 5.70 -22.09 3.91
C ARG A 988 6.37 -23.22 3.12
N THR A 989 5.82 -24.44 3.10
CA THR A 989 6.29 -25.49 2.18
C THR A 989 6.08 -25.07 0.72
N VAL A 990 6.97 -25.49 -0.19
CA VAL A 990 6.85 -25.30 -1.64
C VAL A 990 6.72 -26.66 -2.33
N PHE A 991 5.60 -26.86 -3.03
CA PHE A 991 5.38 -28.02 -3.89
C PHE A 991 5.50 -27.59 -5.37
N ARG A 992 6.66 -27.81 -6.00
CA ARG A 992 6.87 -27.41 -7.41
C ARG A 992 6.00 -28.17 -8.41
N HIS A 993 5.46 -29.31 -7.99
CA HIS A 993 4.64 -30.22 -8.77
C HIS A 993 3.43 -30.68 -7.97
N GLY A 994 2.54 -31.45 -8.60
CA GLY A 994 1.28 -31.88 -7.98
C GLY A 994 1.50 -32.64 -6.66
N CYS A 995 0.63 -32.36 -5.69
CA CYS A 995 0.60 -33.03 -4.40
C CYS A 995 -0.79 -33.60 -4.10
N ALA A 996 -0.85 -34.70 -3.36
CA ALA A 996 -2.09 -35.45 -3.20
C ALA A 996 -2.25 -35.95 -1.75
N PHE A 997 -3.24 -35.40 -1.05
CA PHE A 997 -3.68 -35.80 0.28
C PHE A 997 -5.03 -36.57 0.22
N ASP A 998 -5.52 -36.95 -0.95
CA ASP A 998 -6.86 -37.54 -1.12
C ASP A 998 -7.09 -38.77 -0.21
N GLY A 999 -8.24 -38.83 0.46
CA GLY A 999 -8.62 -39.86 1.42
C GLY A 999 -7.89 -39.82 2.76
N SER A 1000 -7.04 -38.81 3.01
CA SER A 1000 -6.25 -38.73 4.24
C SER A 1000 -7.07 -38.28 5.45
N THR A 1001 -6.58 -38.56 6.66
CA THR A 1001 -7.21 -38.13 7.92
C THR A 1001 -6.21 -37.44 8.85
N PHE A 1002 -6.58 -36.24 9.31
CA PHE A 1002 -5.85 -35.47 10.32
C PHE A 1002 -6.64 -35.50 11.63
N ASP A 1003 -6.18 -36.26 12.63
CA ASP A 1003 -6.88 -36.41 13.93
C ASP A 1003 -6.73 -35.17 14.83
N ARG A 1004 -5.78 -34.28 14.49
CA ARG A 1004 -5.46 -33.01 15.18
C ARG A 1004 -5.42 -31.85 14.18
N GLY A 1005 -5.18 -30.64 14.69
CA GLY A 1005 -5.09 -29.45 13.85
C GLY A 1005 -3.89 -29.49 12.90
N VAL A 1006 -4.04 -28.85 11.74
CA VAL A 1006 -3.03 -28.80 10.68
C VAL A 1006 -2.86 -27.40 10.10
N CYS A 1007 -1.60 -27.06 9.78
CA CYS A 1007 -1.21 -25.78 9.18
C CYS A 1007 -0.63 -26.00 7.77
N PHE A 1008 -1.23 -25.33 6.78
CA PHE A 1008 -0.74 -25.09 5.43
C PHE A 1008 -0.65 -23.58 5.14
N SER A 1009 -0.48 -22.74 6.17
CA SER A 1009 -0.42 -21.29 5.96
C SER A 1009 0.80 -20.89 5.12
N ARG A 1010 0.59 -20.01 4.14
CA ARG A 1010 1.61 -19.58 3.16
C ARG A 1010 2.27 -20.71 2.36
N VAL A 1011 1.58 -21.84 2.13
CA VAL A 1011 2.08 -22.89 1.21
C VAL A 1011 1.96 -22.42 -0.24
N ASP A 1012 2.98 -22.70 -1.03
CA ASP A 1012 2.96 -22.64 -2.48
C ASP A 1012 2.66 -24.03 -3.06
N PHE A 1013 1.51 -24.15 -3.71
CA PHE A 1013 1.10 -25.31 -4.50
C PHE A 1013 1.23 -24.99 -6.00
N GLY A 1014 2.45 -25.07 -6.53
CA GLY A 1014 2.77 -24.87 -7.95
C GLY A 1014 2.18 -25.92 -8.90
N GLY A 1015 1.73 -27.05 -8.37
CA GLY A 1015 1.01 -28.10 -9.10
C GLY A 1015 -0.40 -28.38 -8.52
N THR A 1016 -1.14 -29.29 -9.16
CA THR A 1016 -2.48 -29.71 -8.71
C THR A 1016 -2.46 -30.14 -7.24
N ALA A 1017 -3.40 -29.62 -6.45
CA ALA A 1017 -3.54 -29.91 -5.02
C ALA A 1017 -4.76 -30.80 -4.75
N GLY A 1018 -4.53 -32.06 -4.39
CA GLY A 1018 -5.56 -33.05 -4.08
C GLY A 1018 -5.89 -33.14 -2.60
N PHE A 1019 -7.17 -32.97 -2.25
CA PHE A 1019 -7.73 -33.13 -0.90
C PHE A 1019 -9.09 -33.86 -0.94
N THR A 1020 -9.36 -34.62 -1.99
CA THR A 1020 -10.64 -35.33 -2.20
C THR A 1020 -10.88 -36.31 -1.05
N ASP A 1021 -12.10 -36.40 -0.49
CA ASP A 1021 -12.43 -37.28 0.66
C ASP A 1021 -11.58 -37.06 1.94
N THR A 1022 -10.82 -35.96 2.05
CA THR A 1022 -9.94 -35.71 3.21
C THR A 1022 -10.72 -35.31 4.46
N LEU A 1023 -10.37 -35.90 5.61
CA LEU A 1023 -11.02 -35.66 6.90
C LEU A 1023 -10.09 -34.89 7.86
N PHE A 1024 -10.45 -33.65 8.17
CA PHE A 1024 -9.84 -32.84 9.22
C PHE A 1024 -10.70 -32.94 10.49
N ALA A 1025 -10.24 -33.69 11.50
CA ALA A 1025 -11.00 -33.94 12.72
C ALA A 1025 -10.92 -32.79 13.75
N ARG A 1026 -10.08 -31.78 13.47
CA ARG A 1026 -9.92 -30.52 14.21
C ARG A 1026 -9.75 -29.38 13.20
N ASP A 1027 -9.03 -28.33 13.59
CA ASP A 1027 -8.91 -27.08 12.84
C ASP A 1027 -7.96 -27.21 11.64
N LEU A 1028 -8.29 -26.53 10.55
CA LEU A 1028 -7.55 -26.47 9.30
C LEU A 1028 -7.19 -25.00 9.03
N ASP A 1029 -5.89 -24.67 9.01
CA ASP A 1029 -5.41 -23.35 8.61
C ASP A 1029 -4.68 -23.42 7.27
N MET A 1030 -5.21 -22.74 6.25
CA MET A 1030 -4.63 -22.60 4.90
C MET A 1030 -4.48 -21.13 4.48
N ALA A 1031 -4.55 -20.19 5.44
CA ALA A 1031 -4.51 -18.76 5.14
C ALA A 1031 -3.21 -18.33 4.43
N TRP A 1032 -3.35 -17.39 3.49
CA TRP A 1032 -2.28 -16.91 2.61
C TRP A 1032 -1.58 -17.99 1.76
N ALA A 1033 -2.16 -19.19 1.58
CA ALA A 1033 -1.65 -20.16 0.62
C ALA A 1033 -1.95 -19.75 -0.84
N GLU A 1034 -1.08 -20.13 -1.76
CA GLU A 1034 -1.20 -19.89 -3.20
C GLU A 1034 -1.36 -21.24 -3.92
N LEU A 1035 -2.41 -21.35 -4.75
CA LEU A 1035 -2.77 -22.58 -5.46
C LEU A 1035 -2.79 -22.29 -6.96
N TRP A 1036 -1.64 -22.48 -7.60
CA TRP A 1036 -1.37 -22.10 -8.99
C TRP A 1036 -2.12 -22.94 -10.03
N GLN A 1037 -2.61 -24.10 -9.63
CA GLN A 1037 -3.25 -25.09 -10.49
C GLN A 1037 -4.56 -25.59 -9.87
N ARG A 1038 -5.22 -26.54 -10.55
CA ARG A 1038 -6.49 -27.12 -10.11
C ARG A 1038 -6.42 -27.62 -8.67
N THR A 1039 -7.46 -27.30 -7.88
CA THR A 1039 -7.62 -27.74 -6.49
C THR A 1039 -8.84 -28.64 -6.35
N LEU A 1040 -8.64 -29.83 -5.78
CA LEU A 1040 -9.66 -30.88 -5.70
C LEU A 1040 -10.01 -31.14 -4.23
N MET A 1041 -11.04 -30.48 -3.70
CA MET A 1041 -11.47 -30.55 -2.29
C MET A 1041 -12.84 -31.24 -2.13
N SER A 1042 -13.28 -31.98 -3.14
CA SER A 1042 -14.59 -32.63 -3.17
C SER A 1042 -14.72 -33.73 -2.11
N ARG A 1043 -15.86 -33.79 -1.41
CA ARG A 1043 -16.13 -34.67 -0.25
C ARG A 1043 -15.22 -34.46 0.96
N MET A 1044 -14.38 -33.41 0.97
CA MET A 1044 -13.58 -33.01 2.13
C MET A 1044 -14.48 -32.70 3.34
N ARG A 1045 -14.02 -32.99 4.55
CA ARG A 1045 -14.77 -32.77 5.80
C ARG A 1045 -13.91 -32.08 6.85
N VAL A 1046 -14.32 -30.92 7.35
CA VAL A 1046 -13.65 -30.22 8.46
C VAL A 1046 -14.56 -30.23 9.69
N ARG A 1047 -14.05 -30.69 10.84
CA ARG A 1047 -14.78 -30.74 12.12
C ARG A 1047 -14.49 -29.56 13.04
N GLY A 1048 -13.31 -28.95 12.95
CA GLY A 1048 -12.95 -27.74 13.67
C GLY A 1048 -13.24 -26.48 12.85
N THR A 1049 -12.54 -25.40 13.18
CA THR A 1049 -12.51 -24.18 12.37
C THR A 1049 -11.75 -24.42 11.07
N ALA A 1050 -12.27 -23.93 9.94
CA ALA A 1050 -11.59 -23.92 8.65
C ALA A 1050 -11.21 -22.49 8.26
N ASN A 1051 -9.93 -22.21 8.00
CA ASN A 1051 -9.43 -20.88 7.68
C ASN A 1051 -8.72 -20.85 6.32
N PHE A 1052 -9.36 -20.22 5.34
CA PHE A 1052 -8.85 -19.94 3.98
C PHE A 1052 -8.69 -18.43 3.75
N ALA A 1053 -8.62 -17.63 4.83
CA ALA A 1053 -8.54 -16.18 4.72
C ALA A 1053 -7.30 -15.74 3.94
N SER A 1054 -7.49 -14.84 2.97
CA SER A 1054 -6.43 -14.40 2.05
C SER A 1054 -5.71 -15.51 1.25
N THR A 1055 -6.28 -16.72 1.14
CA THR A 1055 -5.83 -17.76 0.20
C THR A 1055 -6.12 -17.34 -1.25
N VAL A 1056 -5.26 -17.71 -2.19
CA VAL A 1056 -5.43 -17.43 -3.63
C VAL A 1056 -5.52 -18.73 -4.42
N PHE A 1057 -6.63 -18.93 -5.14
CA PHE A 1057 -6.85 -20.05 -6.05
C PHE A 1057 -6.74 -19.55 -7.49
N HIS A 1058 -5.56 -19.66 -8.11
CA HIS A 1058 -5.35 -19.25 -9.51
C HIS A 1058 -5.98 -20.25 -10.48
N GLY A 1059 -6.03 -21.54 -10.12
CA GLY A 1059 -6.67 -22.60 -10.89
C GLY A 1059 -7.94 -23.16 -10.25
N ARG A 1060 -8.84 -23.70 -11.09
CA ARG A 1060 -10.18 -24.19 -10.74
C ARG A 1060 -10.25 -24.95 -9.43
N SER A 1061 -11.16 -24.54 -8.54
CA SER A 1061 -11.38 -25.22 -7.26
C SER A 1061 -12.74 -25.94 -7.22
N THR A 1062 -12.73 -27.23 -6.86
CA THR A 1062 -13.95 -28.06 -6.77
C THR A 1062 -14.20 -28.59 -5.36
N TRP A 1063 -15.35 -28.20 -4.80
CA TRP A 1063 -15.75 -28.43 -3.42
C TRP A 1063 -17.03 -29.29 -3.33
N SER A 1064 -17.22 -30.17 -4.31
CA SER A 1064 -18.45 -30.96 -4.45
C SER A 1064 -18.67 -31.85 -3.23
N ARG A 1065 -19.76 -31.62 -2.49
CA ARG A 1065 -20.18 -32.34 -1.27
C ARG A 1065 -19.22 -32.20 -0.09
N THR A 1066 -18.44 -31.12 -0.06
CA THR A 1066 -17.62 -30.73 1.09
C THR A 1066 -18.50 -30.37 2.30
N ALA A 1067 -18.07 -30.70 3.51
CA ALA A 1067 -18.82 -30.40 4.74
C ALA A 1067 -17.94 -29.72 5.82
N PHE A 1068 -18.29 -28.50 6.20
CA PHE A 1068 -17.72 -27.76 7.31
C PHE A 1068 -18.68 -27.84 8.50
N LEU A 1069 -18.25 -28.49 9.58
CA LEU A 1069 -19.08 -28.71 10.79
C LEU A 1069 -18.78 -27.71 11.91
N GLY A 1070 -17.72 -26.91 11.76
CA GLY A 1070 -17.39 -25.75 12.58
C GLY A 1070 -17.17 -24.52 11.69
N PRO A 1071 -16.82 -23.36 12.28
CA PRO A 1071 -16.80 -22.09 11.55
C PRO A 1071 -15.82 -22.10 10.36
N ALA A 1072 -16.24 -21.57 9.22
CA ALA A 1072 -15.44 -21.52 8.00
C ALA A 1072 -15.23 -20.08 7.52
N SER A 1073 -13.98 -19.67 7.38
CA SER A 1073 -13.58 -18.34 6.91
C SER A 1073 -12.93 -18.42 5.54
N PHE A 1074 -13.50 -17.69 4.59
CA PHE A 1074 -12.97 -17.37 3.26
C PHE A 1074 -12.85 -15.85 3.10
N ALA A 1075 -12.56 -15.15 4.21
CA ALA A 1075 -12.49 -13.70 4.23
C ALA A 1075 -11.28 -13.21 3.41
N SER A 1076 -11.51 -12.30 2.46
CA SER A 1076 -10.51 -11.82 1.50
C SER A 1076 -9.85 -12.93 0.65
N THR A 1077 -10.47 -14.10 0.51
CA THR A 1077 -10.02 -15.16 -0.42
C THR A 1077 -10.21 -14.72 -1.87
N VAL A 1078 -9.30 -15.10 -2.76
CA VAL A 1078 -9.34 -14.78 -4.19
C VAL A 1078 -9.46 -16.05 -5.02
N TRP A 1079 -10.40 -16.08 -5.96
CA TRP A 1079 -10.58 -17.13 -6.96
C TRP A 1079 -10.42 -16.57 -8.38
N GLY A 1080 -9.31 -16.89 -9.03
CA GLY A 1080 -8.97 -16.44 -10.40
C GLY A 1080 -9.57 -17.30 -11.53
N ASP A 1081 -9.76 -18.62 -11.28
CA ASP A 1081 -10.50 -19.56 -12.14
C ASP A 1081 -11.71 -20.10 -11.37
N ALA A 1082 -12.66 -20.68 -12.09
CA ALA A 1082 -14.00 -21.01 -11.62
C ALA A 1082 -14.02 -21.78 -10.29
N MET A 1083 -15.00 -21.45 -9.46
CA MET A 1083 -15.22 -22.02 -8.14
C MET A 1083 -16.56 -22.78 -8.15
N LEU A 1084 -16.54 -24.05 -7.73
CA LEU A 1084 -17.73 -24.91 -7.69
C LEU A 1084 -17.99 -25.52 -6.30
N PHE A 1085 -18.99 -24.99 -5.60
CA PHE A 1085 -19.63 -25.62 -4.44
C PHE A 1085 -20.89 -26.36 -4.91
N ASP A 1086 -20.78 -27.65 -5.26
CA ASP A 1086 -21.91 -28.53 -5.61
C ASP A 1086 -22.30 -29.43 -4.43
N GLY A 1087 -23.47 -29.24 -3.83
CA GLY A 1087 -23.95 -30.00 -2.67
C GLY A 1087 -23.14 -29.76 -1.38
N ALA A 1088 -22.43 -28.64 -1.28
CA ALA A 1088 -21.59 -28.31 -0.14
C ALA A 1088 -22.42 -27.90 1.10
N ARG A 1089 -21.86 -28.10 2.29
CA ARG A 1089 -22.58 -27.88 3.56
C ARG A 1089 -21.72 -27.12 4.57
N PHE A 1090 -22.31 -26.07 5.14
CA PHE A 1090 -21.77 -25.27 6.23
C PHE A 1090 -22.76 -25.38 7.40
N GLU A 1091 -22.47 -26.26 8.36
CA GLU A 1091 -23.38 -26.52 9.49
C GLU A 1091 -23.25 -25.43 10.59
N ASP A 1092 -22.14 -24.68 10.58
CA ASP A 1092 -21.86 -23.51 11.42
C ASP A 1092 -21.57 -22.30 10.50
N ARG A 1093 -21.13 -21.17 11.06
CA ARG A 1093 -20.95 -19.89 10.35
C ARG A 1093 -19.94 -19.97 9.23
N ALA A 1094 -20.37 -19.56 8.03
CA ALA A 1094 -19.48 -19.23 6.92
C ALA A 1094 -19.28 -17.71 6.83
N SER A 1095 -18.07 -17.26 6.51
CA SER A 1095 -17.80 -15.86 6.14
C SER A 1095 -17.02 -15.82 4.84
N PHE A 1096 -17.52 -15.07 3.86
CA PHE A 1096 -16.85 -14.76 2.59
C PHE A 1096 -16.48 -13.27 2.53
N ASP A 1097 -16.45 -12.55 3.64
CA ASP A 1097 -16.36 -11.08 3.63
C ASP A 1097 -15.08 -10.57 2.93
N ASP A 1098 -15.21 -9.54 2.11
CA ASP A 1098 -14.17 -9.03 1.18
C ASP A 1098 -13.61 -10.06 0.18
N ALA A 1099 -14.21 -11.26 0.01
CA ALA A 1099 -13.75 -12.23 -0.99
C ALA A 1099 -13.96 -11.73 -2.43
N THR A 1100 -13.12 -12.21 -3.33
CA THR A 1100 -13.15 -11.88 -4.77
C THR A 1100 -13.23 -13.15 -5.61
N PHE A 1101 -14.16 -13.14 -6.56
CA PHE A 1101 -14.33 -14.15 -7.59
C PHE A 1101 -14.15 -13.48 -8.94
N ASP A 1102 -12.96 -13.59 -9.53
CA ASP A 1102 -12.65 -13.00 -10.83
C ASP A 1102 -13.11 -13.92 -12.00
N SER A 1103 -13.49 -15.16 -11.68
CA SER A 1103 -14.15 -16.16 -12.54
C SER A 1103 -15.48 -16.64 -11.94
N PRO A 1104 -16.33 -17.38 -12.69
CA PRO A 1104 -17.65 -17.81 -12.23
C PRO A 1104 -17.69 -18.54 -10.90
N ALA A 1105 -18.60 -18.10 -10.03
CA ALA A 1105 -18.82 -18.65 -8.69
C ALA A 1105 -20.12 -19.44 -8.62
N VAL A 1106 -20.04 -20.77 -8.70
CA VAL A 1106 -21.20 -21.65 -8.81
C VAL A 1106 -21.49 -22.36 -7.49
N PHE A 1107 -22.63 -22.04 -6.90
CA PHE A 1107 -23.20 -22.66 -5.70
C PHE A 1107 -24.45 -23.46 -6.10
N THR A 1108 -24.31 -24.77 -6.23
CA THR A 1108 -25.41 -25.69 -6.52
C THR A 1108 -25.73 -26.51 -5.27
N ALA A 1109 -27.01 -26.73 -4.95
CA ALA A 1109 -27.50 -27.55 -3.84
C ALA A 1109 -26.82 -27.29 -2.46
N THR A 1110 -26.31 -26.08 -2.24
CA THR A 1110 -25.45 -25.74 -1.10
C THR A 1110 -26.27 -25.32 0.12
N VAL A 1111 -25.80 -25.66 1.33
CA VAL A 1111 -26.55 -25.50 2.59
C VAL A 1111 -25.76 -24.66 3.60
N PHE A 1112 -26.39 -23.61 4.14
CA PHE A 1112 -25.85 -22.76 5.22
C PHE A 1112 -26.78 -22.80 6.45
N ALA A 1113 -26.37 -23.48 7.53
CA ALA A 1113 -27.28 -23.94 8.60
C ALA A 1113 -27.35 -23.08 9.88
N ASP A 1114 -26.34 -22.25 10.21
CA ASP A 1114 -26.50 -21.13 11.17
C ASP A 1114 -26.57 -19.79 10.44
N GLY A 1115 -25.67 -19.57 9.48
CA GLY A 1115 -25.69 -18.38 8.63
C GLY A 1115 -24.40 -18.18 7.85
N ALA A 1116 -24.47 -17.32 6.84
CA ALA A 1116 -23.34 -16.95 6.00
C ALA A 1116 -23.28 -15.43 5.84
N THR A 1117 -22.07 -14.86 5.84
CA THR A 1117 -21.84 -13.45 5.50
C THR A 1117 -21.10 -13.32 4.17
N PHE A 1118 -21.49 -12.30 3.39
CA PHE A 1118 -20.94 -11.98 2.06
C PHE A 1118 -20.67 -10.47 1.98
N ASP A 1119 -20.19 -9.89 3.08
CA ASP A 1119 -20.04 -8.44 3.24
C ASP A 1119 -18.89 -7.92 2.37
N ARG A 1120 -19.21 -7.12 1.34
CA ARG A 1120 -18.25 -6.61 0.32
C ARG A 1120 -17.60 -7.71 -0.54
N VAL A 1121 -18.29 -8.84 -0.71
CA VAL A 1121 -17.93 -9.80 -1.76
C VAL A 1121 -18.06 -9.15 -3.13
N ASP A 1122 -17.11 -9.45 -4.01
CA ASP A 1122 -17.07 -8.96 -5.38
C ASP A 1122 -16.98 -10.13 -6.38
N PHE A 1123 -17.88 -10.15 -7.35
CA PHE A 1123 -17.95 -11.13 -8.43
C PHE A 1123 -17.73 -10.37 -9.74
N ALA A 1124 -16.64 -10.62 -10.45
CA ALA A 1124 -16.37 -9.95 -11.72
C ALA A 1124 -17.29 -10.51 -12.83
N GLU A 1125 -17.27 -11.84 -12.98
CA GLU A 1125 -18.24 -12.60 -13.75
C GLU A 1125 -19.51 -12.91 -12.93
N PHE A 1126 -20.32 -13.87 -13.38
CA PHE A 1126 -21.56 -14.26 -12.73
C PHE A 1126 -21.36 -15.15 -11.50
N ALA A 1127 -22.30 -15.05 -10.57
CA ALA A 1127 -22.46 -16.00 -9.48
C ALA A 1127 -23.80 -16.75 -9.65
N GLU A 1128 -23.79 -18.08 -9.58
CA GLU A 1128 -25.00 -18.90 -9.75
C GLU A 1128 -25.37 -19.57 -8.43
N PHE A 1129 -26.62 -19.39 -7.99
CA PHE A 1129 -27.16 -19.99 -6.77
C PHE A 1129 -28.37 -20.85 -7.14
N THR A 1130 -28.12 -22.14 -7.37
CA THR A 1130 -29.12 -23.14 -7.76
C THR A 1130 -29.41 -24.06 -6.57
N ASP A 1131 -30.67 -24.15 -6.13
CA ASP A 1131 -31.11 -24.96 -4.98
C ASP A 1131 -30.34 -24.69 -3.66
N VAL A 1132 -29.86 -23.46 -3.46
CA VAL A 1132 -29.12 -23.05 -2.25
C VAL A 1132 -30.08 -22.73 -1.11
N SER A 1133 -29.74 -23.16 0.11
CA SER A 1133 -30.57 -22.98 1.30
C SER A 1133 -29.84 -22.25 2.44
N PHE A 1134 -30.54 -21.32 3.08
CA PHE A 1134 -30.07 -20.53 4.21
C PHE A 1134 -31.06 -20.66 5.38
N ALA A 1135 -30.59 -21.13 6.54
CA ALA A 1135 -31.44 -21.35 7.72
C ALA A 1135 -31.84 -20.04 8.44
N ASP A 1136 -30.95 -19.04 8.44
CA ASP A 1136 -31.22 -17.68 8.95
C ASP A 1136 -31.01 -16.63 7.83
N PRO A 1137 -32.02 -16.40 6.96
CA PRO A 1137 -31.95 -15.38 5.92
C PRO A 1137 -31.79 -13.95 6.48
N ALA A 1138 -32.08 -13.69 7.76
CA ALA A 1138 -32.04 -12.34 8.32
C ALA A 1138 -30.62 -11.75 8.39
N ARG A 1139 -29.58 -12.60 8.36
CA ARG A 1139 -28.17 -12.20 8.34
C ARG A 1139 -27.64 -11.82 6.96
N LEU A 1140 -28.32 -12.20 5.89
CA LEU A 1140 -27.94 -11.80 4.53
C LEU A 1140 -28.15 -10.29 4.32
N PRO A 1141 -27.42 -9.65 3.40
CA PRO A 1141 -27.68 -8.26 3.00
C PRO A 1141 -29.14 -8.04 2.55
N GLU A 1142 -29.67 -6.84 2.75
CA GLU A 1142 -31.09 -6.55 2.49
C GLU A 1142 -31.48 -6.77 1.02
N ALA A 1143 -30.59 -6.47 0.07
CA ALA A 1143 -30.76 -6.76 -1.34
C ALA A 1143 -30.86 -8.27 -1.64
N TRP A 1144 -30.02 -9.09 -0.99
CA TRP A 1144 -30.05 -10.56 -1.13
C TRP A 1144 -31.33 -11.15 -0.57
N ARG A 1145 -31.80 -10.65 0.59
CA ARG A 1145 -33.12 -11.02 1.15
C ARG A 1145 -34.27 -10.69 0.22
N ALA A 1146 -34.28 -9.49 -0.37
CA ALA A 1146 -35.34 -9.06 -1.28
C ALA A 1146 -35.41 -9.92 -2.54
N LEU A 1147 -34.25 -10.33 -3.08
CA LEU A 1147 -34.16 -11.21 -4.25
C LEU A 1147 -34.57 -12.66 -3.93
N LEU A 1148 -34.01 -13.27 -2.87
CA LEU A 1148 -34.33 -14.64 -2.47
C LEU A 1148 -35.80 -14.81 -2.04
N ALA A 1149 -36.44 -13.77 -1.52
CA ALA A 1149 -37.86 -13.79 -1.19
C ALA A 1149 -38.80 -13.71 -2.41
N SER A 1150 -38.27 -13.53 -3.63
CA SER A 1150 -39.08 -13.22 -4.82
C SER A 1150 -39.34 -14.40 -5.76
N GLN A 1151 -38.54 -15.48 -5.74
CA GLN A 1151 -38.66 -16.61 -6.68
C GLN A 1151 -38.30 -17.96 -6.07
N THR A 1152 -38.95 -19.02 -6.58
CA THR A 1152 -38.62 -20.42 -6.33
C THR A 1152 -37.95 -21.02 -7.58
N GLY A 1153 -36.62 -20.94 -7.66
CA GLY A 1153 -35.82 -21.44 -8.79
C GLY A 1153 -34.35 -21.04 -8.69
N SER A 1154 -33.55 -21.41 -9.70
CA SER A 1154 -32.14 -21.00 -9.81
C SER A 1154 -32.01 -19.48 -9.94
N VAL A 1155 -31.06 -18.89 -9.21
CA VAL A 1155 -30.75 -17.46 -9.22
C VAL A 1155 -29.35 -17.25 -9.80
N THR A 1156 -29.26 -16.93 -11.09
CA THR A 1156 -28.00 -16.49 -11.71
C THR A 1156 -27.84 -14.98 -11.57
N PHE A 1157 -26.97 -14.54 -10.67
CA PHE A 1157 -26.52 -13.15 -10.60
C PHE A 1157 -25.51 -12.92 -11.72
N ARG A 1158 -25.95 -12.33 -12.84
CA ARG A 1158 -25.02 -11.72 -13.79
C ARG A 1158 -24.78 -10.27 -13.36
N THR A 1159 -23.54 -9.91 -13.12
CA THR A 1159 -23.11 -8.51 -13.18
C THR A 1159 -23.54 -7.94 -14.53
N PRO A 1160 -24.23 -6.78 -14.57
CA PRO A 1160 -24.21 -5.96 -15.77
C PRO A 1160 -22.75 -5.53 -16.01
N PRO A 1161 -22.28 -5.44 -17.26
CA PRO A 1161 -21.02 -4.75 -17.53
C PRO A 1161 -21.11 -3.33 -16.95
N ALA A 1162 -20.01 -2.85 -16.37
CA ALA A 1162 -19.92 -1.66 -15.51
C ALA A 1162 -20.39 -0.34 -16.16
N ASN A 1163 -20.69 -0.36 -17.46
CA ASN A 1163 -21.24 0.74 -18.25
C ASN A 1163 -22.80 0.76 -18.31
N ALA A 1164 -23.49 0.34 -17.25
CA ALA A 1164 -24.95 0.42 -17.12
C ALA A 1164 -25.39 1.18 -15.85
N ALA A 1165 -25.76 2.45 -15.99
CA ALA A 1165 -26.13 3.33 -14.88
C ALA A 1165 -27.63 3.28 -14.52
N GLY A 1166 -27.94 3.38 -13.21
CA GLY A 1166 -29.31 3.44 -12.66
C GLY A 1166 -29.33 3.76 -11.16
#